data_AF-A0A848LCF2-F1
#
_entry.id   AF-A0A848LCF2-F1
#
_cell.length_a   1.000
_cell.length_b   1.000
_cell.length_c   1.000
_cell.angle_alpha   90.00
_cell.angle_beta   90.00
_cell.angle_gamma   90.00
#
_symmetry.space_group_name_H-M   'P 1'
#
loop_
_entity.id
_entity.type
_entity.pdbx_description
1 polymer ?
#
loop_
_entity_poly.entity_id
_entity_poly.type
_entity_poly.pdbx_seq_one_letter_code
_entity_poly.pdbx_strand_id
1 'polypeptide(L)'
;MRAPGRWPHGSAVCLFVCLFWSLSAGARLPSASALPAGFTQEVVVSGLAYPTAFAALPDGSLLIAEKAGVVRLFKHGVLQSTPFIDLRERVNSHHDRGLLGLTVDPGYASNGFVYLLYTYDDDATDDTGPKTARLSRYTAAGDTASPASEYVLLGTVVGSSCNHFPPGTDCIPSDSASHSVGSVRFAGDGTLFVSLGDGARYDGVDDDALRAQDLDSLAGKVLRITPLGRGVSSNPFWTGDAGANRSKVWAYGLRNPYRFNLRPGSDIPYLGDVGWNTYEELGVASAGANFGWPCYEGYFRQPGYEPKPLCQLLYGQGPSGVKPPLHAWNHSAGRTATGGAFYTGAAYPEAWRGAYFFADYGEQWIGALRVDAQDNLIPGSVTTFATDVGGVVALDVGPDTNLYLVDILAGEVRRIRYTAGNTPPTAMASATPSQGDVPLHVRFSSAGSNDPDGDPLQYTWDFGDGSAPSDLAHPEHTYSTAGVYMARLSVSDGRGGVHSAMVRISVGNSAPVVTLTAPSPSYRFRVGDVVTYAGSATDAEDGPIPDARLSWTITLHHCAGVDCHTHPYATSTGPSGSFTVADHGDQVFFELTLTATDSAGLSGSSTVTVHPLTVQVRLETSPPGLRLVFDGQAATAPFVRPVIVGSTHTLHAPSPQGEAVFQGWADGGPASRSIVAGTTDATYTAFFAPAVPSDCPLGTYRAEYFNNRDLVGPPALVRCESAPLSHDWGAGSPAPPWVGVDGFSVRWTGRFSLRSGGYFFTAEADDGVRVYVNGTRIIDAWRDQSPTTYLAWRYLGSGTHRVVMEYYENGGGAMARLRWFR
;
A
#
# COMPACT_ATOMS: atom_id res chain seq x y z
N MET A 1 -15.80 -2.34 -52.06
CA MET A 1 -15.03 -3.60 -51.96
C MET A 1 -13.57 -3.27 -51.75
N ARG A 2 -13.01 -3.89 -50.70
CA ARG A 2 -11.60 -4.14 -50.33
C ARG A 2 -10.71 -2.99 -49.82
N ALA A 3 -10.12 -3.33 -48.68
CA ALA A 3 -9.24 -2.58 -47.80
C ALA A 3 -7.75 -3.04 -47.99
N PRO A 4 -6.81 -2.95 -47.02
CA PRO A 4 -5.58 -2.13 -47.09
C PRO A 4 -4.28 -2.95 -46.81
N GLY A 5 -3.15 -2.32 -46.46
CA GLY A 5 -2.01 -3.02 -45.83
C GLY A 5 -0.79 -2.14 -45.51
N ARG A 6 -0.65 -1.75 -44.23
CA ARG A 6 0.48 -1.03 -43.62
C ARG A 6 1.59 -1.99 -43.17
N TRP A 7 2.83 -1.49 -43.09
CA TRP A 7 4.00 -2.10 -42.46
C TRP A 7 4.17 -1.57 -41.01
N PRO A 8 4.69 -2.37 -40.04
CA PRO A 8 5.06 -1.86 -38.72
C PRO A 8 6.57 -1.57 -38.59
N HIS A 9 6.90 -0.55 -37.82
CA HIS A 9 8.25 -0.18 -37.38
C HIS A 9 8.46 -0.51 -35.89
N GLY A 10 9.69 -0.95 -35.60
CA GLY A 10 10.38 -1.18 -34.33
C GLY A 10 9.76 -0.74 -32.99
N SER A 11 9.60 -1.73 -32.10
CA SER A 11 9.39 -1.53 -30.67
C SER A 11 10.72 -1.24 -29.97
N ALA A 12 10.83 -0.05 -29.38
CA ALA A 12 11.87 0.27 -28.41
C ALA A 12 11.47 -0.33 -27.05
N VAL A 13 12.27 -1.27 -26.55
CA VAL A 13 12.13 -1.84 -25.20
C VAL A 13 12.62 -0.77 -24.21
N CYS A 14 11.67 -0.10 -23.56
CA CYS A 14 11.98 0.72 -22.38
C CYS A 14 12.18 -0.20 -21.17
N LEU A 15 13.31 -0.01 -20.50
CA LEU A 15 13.60 -0.58 -19.18
C LEU A 15 12.43 -0.30 -18.22
N PHE A 16 11.77 -1.35 -17.75
CA PHE A 16 10.93 -1.31 -16.56
C PHE A 16 11.84 -1.13 -15.34
N VAL A 17 12.04 0.11 -14.91
CA VAL A 17 12.41 0.37 -13.53
C VAL A 17 11.11 0.31 -12.74
N CYS A 18 10.80 -0.86 -12.17
CA CYS A 18 9.83 -0.96 -11.10
C CYS A 18 10.36 -0.15 -9.91
N LEU A 19 10.00 1.13 -9.85
CA LEU A 19 9.99 1.86 -8.59
C LEU A 19 8.84 1.27 -7.76
N PHE A 20 9.13 0.13 -7.13
CA PHE A 20 8.57 -0.18 -5.83
C PHE A 20 8.78 1.06 -4.97
N TRP A 21 7.72 1.79 -4.69
CA TRP A 21 7.71 2.57 -3.46
C TRP A 21 7.60 1.53 -2.35
N SER A 22 8.75 1.05 -1.92
CA SER A 22 8.95 0.66 -0.55
C SER A 22 8.45 1.82 0.31
N LEU A 23 7.23 1.73 0.82
CA LEU A 23 6.95 2.24 2.15
C LEU A 23 7.93 1.51 3.05
N SER A 24 9.10 2.12 3.26
CA SER A 24 9.92 1.83 4.42
C SER A 24 9.20 2.47 5.61
N ALA A 25 8.00 1.96 5.93
CA ALA A 25 7.56 1.90 7.29
C ALA A 25 8.48 0.85 7.93
N GLY A 26 9.71 1.25 8.26
CA GLY A 26 10.47 0.48 9.22
C GLY A 26 9.54 0.28 10.40
N ALA A 27 9.30 -0.96 10.80
CA ALA A 27 8.56 -1.26 12.01
C ALA A 27 9.32 -0.62 13.19
N ARG A 28 9.01 0.65 13.45
CA ARG A 28 9.15 1.22 14.76
C ARG A 28 8.22 0.38 15.61
N LEU A 29 8.76 -0.17 16.70
CA LEU A 29 7.92 -0.54 17.85
C LEU A 29 6.88 0.56 18.04
N PRO A 30 5.59 0.25 18.27
CA PRO A 30 4.56 1.27 18.42
C PRO A 30 5.05 2.28 19.45
N SER A 31 5.47 3.43 18.94
CA SER A 31 5.93 4.52 19.76
C SER A 31 4.66 5.22 20.20
N ALA A 32 4.56 5.55 21.48
CA ALA A 32 3.44 6.34 21.95
C ALA A 32 3.33 7.60 21.09
N SER A 33 2.13 7.92 20.62
CA SER A 33 1.86 9.11 19.81
C SER A 33 2.52 10.34 20.45
N ALA A 34 3.32 11.07 19.69
CA ALA A 34 3.97 12.28 20.19
C ALA A 34 2.96 13.43 20.12
N LEU A 35 2.27 13.67 21.22
CA LEU A 35 1.28 14.75 21.37
C LEU A 35 1.88 15.97 22.08
N PRO A 36 1.29 17.17 21.92
CA PRO A 36 1.68 18.33 22.70
C PRO A 36 1.40 18.10 24.19
N ALA A 37 2.16 18.78 25.06
CA ALA A 37 2.02 18.62 26.51
C ALA A 37 0.56 18.79 26.99
N GLY A 38 0.10 17.85 27.80
CA GLY A 38 -1.27 17.82 28.34
C GLY A 38 -2.32 17.23 27.42
N PHE A 39 -1.97 16.77 26.22
CA PHE A 39 -2.85 15.97 25.37
C PHE A 39 -2.60 14.48 25.54
N THR A 40 -3.67 13.71 25.44
CA THR A 40 -3.64 12.24 25.53
C THR A 40 -4.51 11.65 24.44
N GLN A 41 -4.06 10.57 23.82
CA GLN A 41 -4.85 9.78 22.86
C GLN A 41 -5.31 8.49 23.52
N GLU A 42 -6.60 8.15 23.37
CA GLU A 42 -7.21 6.96 23.94
C GLU A 42 -8.04 6.21 22.91
N VAL A 43 -8.11 4.88 23.04
CA VAL A 43 -8.96 4.04 22.19
C VAL A 43 -10.40 4.17 22.68
N VAL A 44 -11.32 4.53 21.78
CA VAL A 44 -12.77 4.57 22.05
C VAL A 44 -13.42 3.28 21.59
N VAL A 45 -13.03 2.80 20.41
CA VAL A 45 -13.55 1.56 19.81
C VAL A 45 -12.39 0.79 19.21
N SER A 46 -12.36 -0.52 19.44
CA SER A 46 -11.38 -1.45 18.86
C SER A 46 -12.07 -2.65 18.21
N GLY A 47 -11.32 -3.45 17.46
CA GLY A 47 -11.82 -4.67 16.82
C GLY A 47 -12.61 -4.40 15.54
N LEU A 48 -12.35 -3.29 14.87
CA LEU A 48 -12.95 -2.93 13.58
C LEU A 48 -12.11 -3.47 12.43
N ALA A 49 -12.75 -3.82 11.32
CA ALA A 49 -12.08 -4.30 10.11
C ALA A 49 -11.95 -3.15 9.09
N TYR A 50 -10.75 -2.58 8.95
CA TYR A 50 -10.46 -1.47 8.03
C TYR A 50 -11.49 -0.33 8.11
N PRO A 51 -11.66 0.32 9.28
CA PRO A 51 -12.62 1.39 9.44
C PRO A 51 -12.23 2.61 8.59
N THR A 52 -13.21 3.27 7.96
CA THR A 52 -12.98 4.37 7.03
C THR A 52 -13.58 5.70 7.50
N ALA A 53 -14.73 5.67 8.16
CA ALA A 53 -15.46 6.84 8.61
C ALA A 53 -16.31 6.53 9.85
N PHE A 54 -16.71 7.56 10.59
CA PHE A 54 -17.70 7.44 11.65
C PHE A 54 -18.69 8.62 11.61
N ALA A 55 -19.84 8.44 12.26
CA ALA A 55 -20.82 9.49 12.51
C ALA A 55 -21.47 9.28 13.87
N ALA A 56 -21.64 10.37 14.64
CA ALA A 56 -22.34 10.33 15.91
C ALA A 56 -23.86 10.39 15.72
N LEU A 57 -24.58 9.58 16.48
CA LEU A 57 -26.03 9.65 16.62
C LEU A 57 -26.44 10.67 17.70
N PRO A 58 -27.69 11.16 17.71
CA PRO A 58 -28.15 12.15 18.70
C PRO A 58 -28.03 11.69 20.17
N ASP A 59 -27.98 10.39 20.43
CA ASP A 59 -27.80 9.80 21.77
C ASP A 59 -26.32 9.62 22.17
N GLY A 60 -25.38 10.01 21.30
CA GLY A 60 -23.94 9.87 21.50
C GLY A 60 -23.36 8.53 21.05
N SER A 61 -24.18 7.59 20.56
CA SER A 61 -23.70 6.37 19.92
C SER A 61 -22.94 6.69 18.62
N LEU A 62 -22.07 5.79 18.18
CA LEU A 62 -21.32 5.96 16.92
C LEU A 62 -21.73 4.90 15.90
N LEU A 63 -22.03 5.34 14.67
CA LEU A 63 -21.99 4.50 13.49
C LEU A 63 -20.59 4.57 12.89
N ILE A 64 -20.02 3.43 12.54
CA ILE A 64 -18.63 3.32 12.05
C ILE A 64 -18.63 2.49 10.76
N ALA A 65 -18.21 3.09 9.66
CA ALA A 65 -18.08 2.42 8.38
C ALA A 65 -16.80 1.60 8.31
N GLU A 66 -16.91 0.36 7.85
CA GLU A 66 -15.83 -0.53 7.49
C GLU A 66 -15.76 -0.64 5.96
N LYS A 67 -14.55 -0.61 5.42
CA LYS A 67 -14.28 -0.48 3.98
C LYS A 67 -15.03 -1.51 3.12
N ALA A 68 -15.19 -2.73 3.62
CA ALA A 68 -15.87 -3.82 2.92
C ALA A 68 -17.38 -3.60 2.72
N GLY A 69 -17.98 -2.55 3.29
CA GLY A 69 -19.41 -2.28 3.15
C GLY A 69 -20.23 -2.61 4.40
N VAL A 70 -19.61 -2.71 5.57
CA VAL A 70 -20.32 -2.92 6.83
C VAL A 70 -20.36 -1.60 7.59
N VAL A 71 -21.47 -1.30 8.25
CA VAL A 71 -21.53 -0.23 9.26
C VAL A 71 -21.73 -0.89 10.62
N ARG A 72 -20.82 -0.62 11.56
CA ARG A 72 -20.90 -1.07 12.95
C ARG A 72 -21.61 -0.03 13.81
N LEU A 73 -22.30 -0.50 14.85
CA LEU A 73 -22.86 0.36 15.90
C LEU A 73 -22.04 0.20 17.17
N PHE A 74 -21.51 1.32 17.69
CA PHE A 74 -20.93 1.41 19.01
C PHE A 74 -21.89 2.18 19.92
N LYS A 75 -22.44 1.48 20.91
CA LYS A 75 -23.52 2.01 21.77
C LYS A 75 -23.29 1.59 23.20
N HIS A 76 -23.49 2.53 24.12
CA HIS A 76 -23.24 2.34 25.56
C HIS A 76 -21.84 1.78 25.88
N GLY A 77 -20.81 2.20 25.16
CA GLY A 77 -19.44 1.74 25.41
C GLY A 77 -19.11 0.34 24.85
N VAL A 78 -20.01 -0.28 24.10
CA VAL A 78 -19.83 -1.63 23.54
C VAL A 78 -20.06 -1.61 22.03
N LEU A 79 -19.13 -2.22 21.30
CA LEU A 79 -19.30 -2.52 19.88
C LEU A 79 -20.33 -3.65 19.74
N GLN A 80 -21.45 -3.38 19.06
CA GLN A 80 -22.51 -4.37 18.93
C GLN A 80 -22.05 -5.54 18.04
N SER A 81 -22.50 -6.75 18.39
CA SER A 81 -22.17 -7.97 17.64
C SER A 81 -22.87 -8.01 16.28
N THR A 82 -24.13 -7.56 16.22
CA THR A 82 -24.86 -7.35 14.97
C THR A 82 -24.44 -6.03 14.33
N PRO A 83 -24.05 -6.01 13.04
CA PRO A 83 -23.77 -4.75 12.35
C PRO A 83 -25.06 -3.92 12.21
N PHE A 84 -24.91 -2.61 12.15
CA PHE A 84 -26.02 -1.70 11.84
C PHE A 84 -26.57 -2.00 10.44
N ILE A 85 -25.70 -2.12 9.43
CA ILE A 85 -26.07 -2.59 8.09
C ILE A 85 -24.89 -3.34 7.46
N ASP A 86 -25.18 -4.35 6.64
CA ASP A 86 -24.20 -5.10 5.85
C ASP A 86 -24.52 -4.96 4.36
N LEU A 87 -23.59 -4.36 3.61
CA LEU A 87 -23.67 -4.11 2.18
C LEU A 87 -22.51 -4.79 1.42
N ARG A 88 -21.84 -5.80 2.01
CA ARG A 88 -20.70 -6.47 1.37
C ARG A 88 -21.00 -7.02 -0.02
N GLU A 89 -22.25 -7.45 -0.26
CA GLU A 89 -22.69 -7.93 -1.58
C GLU A 89 -22.88 -6.81 -2.63
N ARG A 90 -22.78 -5.53 -2.25
CA ARG A 90 -22.99 -4.37 -3.14
C ARG A 90 -21.79 -3.43 -3.18
N VAL A 91 -20.76 -3.68 -2.37
CA VAL A 91 -19.62 -2.79 -2.18
C VAL A 91 -18.37 -3.46 -2.71
N ASN A 92 -17.77 -2.87 -3.73
CA ASN A 92 -16.45 -3.29 -4.18
C ASN A 92 -15.40 -2.66 -3.27
N SER A 93 -14.55 -3.47 -2.64
CA SER A 93 -13.55 -3.00 -1.66
C SER A 93 -12.10 -3.24 -2.08
N HIS A 94 -11.90 -3.46 -3.39
CA HIS A 94 -10.60 -3.66 -4.01
C HIS A 94 -9.73 -2.38 -3.96
N HIS A 95 -8.48 -2.50 -3.50
CA HIS A 95 -7.55 -1.37 -3.29
C HIS A 95 -8.13 -0.21 -2.47
N ASP A 96 -8.36 0.98 -3.02
CA ASP A 96 -8.86 2.11 -2.23
C ASP A 96 -10.38 2.24 -2.29
N ARG A 97 -11.04 1.43 -3.13
CA ARG A 97 -12.51 1.37 -3.23
C ARG A 97 -13.12 0.85 -1.94
N GLY A 98 -14.39 1.12 -1.74
CA GLY A 98 -15.15 0.57 -0.62
C GLY A 98 -16.26 1.50 -0.17
N LEU A 99 -16.75 1.26 1.04
CA LEU A 99 -17.58 2.22 1.76
C LEU A 99 -16.69 3.26 2.42
N LEU A 100 -16.67 4.47 1.86
CA LEU A 100 -15.72 5.52 2.25
C LEU A 100 -16.41 6.72 2.91
N GLY A 101 -17.67 6.99 2.60
CA GLY A 101 -18.41 8.12 3.19
C GLY A 101 -19.63 7.68 3.99
N LEU A 102 -19.81 8.31 5.15
CA LEU A 102 -20.91 8.09 6.08
C LEU A 102 -21.33 9.46 6.66
N THR A 103 -22.64 9.74 6.65
CA THR A 103 -23.24 10.80 7.46
C THR A 103 -24.65 10.40 7.88
N VAL A 104 -25.14 11.01 8.96
CA VAL A 104 -26.51 10.86 9.43
C VAL A 104 -27.31 12.12 9.14
N ASP A 105 -28.61 11.96 8.93
CA ASP A 105 -29.52 13.09 8.71
C ASP A 105 -29.61 13.97 9.98
N PRO A 106 -29.63 15.31 9.87
CA PRO A 106 -29.86 16.18 11.03
C PRO A 106 -31.20 15.88 11.73
N GLY A 107 -32.18 15.34 10.99
CA GLY A 107 -33.46 14.84 11.50
C GLY A 107 -33.47 13.37 11.91
N TYR A 108 -32.30 12.73 12.11
CA TYR A 108 -32.18 11.28 12.38
C TYR A 108 -33.13 10.78 13.48
N ALA A 109 -33.28 11.53 14.58
CA ALA A 109 -34.16 11.15 15.68
C ALA A 109 -35.63 10.96 15.26
N SER A 110 -36.05 11.58 14.16
CA SER A 110 -37.41 11.48 13.60
C SER A 110 -37.49 10.57 12.39
N ASN A 111 -36.49 10.58 11.50
CA ASN A 111 -36.56 9.90 10.20
C ASN A 111 -35.68 8.63 10.10
N GLY A 112 -34.69 8.47 10.99
CA GLY A 112 -33.74 7.36 10.97
C GLY A 112 -32.83 7.32 9.74
N PHE A 113 -32.65 8.40 8.99
CA PHE A 113 -31.93 8.37 7.73
C PHE A 113 -30.41 8.41 7.89
N VAL A 114 -29.73 7.50 7.20
CA VAL A 114 -28.26 7.39 7.10
C VAL A 114 -27.86 7.39 5.63
N TYR A 115 -26.80 8.12 5.28
CA TYR A 115 -26.31 8.25 3.92
C TYR A 115 -24.92 7.62 3.80
N LEU A 116 -24.77 6.74 2.82
CA LEU A 116 -23.56 5.93 2.58
C LEU A 116 -23.06 6.17 1.16
N LEU A 117 -21.78 6.49 1.04
CA LEU A 117 -21.08 6.75 -0.22
C LEU A 117 -20.02 5.67 -0.45
N TYR A 118 -20.16 4.91 -1.52
CA TYR A 118 -19.35 3.72 -1.75
C TYR A 118 -19.16 3.39 -3.23
N THR A 119 -18.10 2.65 -3.56
CA THR A 119 -17.96 2.02 -4.88
C THR A 119 -18.91 0.83 -4.99
N TYR A 120 -19.75 0.81 -6.01
CA TYR A 120 -20.77 -0.20 -6.23
C TYR A 120 -20.17 -1.42 -6.95
N ASP A 121 -20.50 -2.62 -6.48
CA ASP A 121 -20.14 -3.86 -7.16
C ASP A 121 -21.30 -4.32 -8.05
N ASP A 122 -21.12 -4.24 -9.37
CA ASP A 122 -22.08 -4.66 -10.38
C ASP A 122 -21.77 -6.05 -10.98
N ASP A 123 -20.60 -6.62 -10.66
CA ASP A 123 -20.17 -7.94 -11.11
C ASP A 123 -19.22 -8.58 -10.08
N ALA A 124 -19.79 -9.39 -9.19
CA ALA A 124 -19.05 -10.12 -8.15
C ALA A 124 -18.00 -11.12 -8.71
N THR A 125 -17.95 -11.36 -10.03
CA THR A 125 -16.93 -12.22 -10.65
C THR A 125 -15.68 -11.46 -11.08
N ASP A 126 -15.72 -10.12 -11.10
CA ASP A 126 -14.59 -9.26 -11.47
C ASP A 126 -14.36 -8.19 -10.40
N ASP A 127 -13.57 -8.52 -9.38
CA ASP A 127 -13.26 -7.59 -8.29
C ASP A 127 -12.31 -6.44 -8.74
N THR A 128 -11.42 -6.72 -9.70
CA THR A 128 -10.32 -5.81 -10.07
C THR A 128 -10.68 -4.82 -11.17
N GLY A 129 -11.67 -5.16 -12.00
CA GLY A 129 -12.01 -4.38 -13.17
C GLY A 129 -12.62 -3.02 -12.83
N PRO A 130 -12.83 -2.18 -13.86
CA PRO A 130 -13.50 -0.89 -13.73
C PRO A 130 -14.86 -0.99 -13.04
N LYS A 131 -15.19 0.00 -12.20
CA LYS A 131 -16.43 0.09 -11.43
C LYS A 131 -17.02 1.49 -11.51
N THR A 132 -18.21 1.66 -10.97
CA THR A 132 -18.81 2.97 -10.68
C THR A 132 -19.19 3.06 -9.20
N ALA A 133 -19.49 4.26 -8.73
CA ALA A 133 -19.85 4.50 -7.33
C ALA A 133 -21.27 5.04 -7.17
N ARG A 134 -21.73 5.06 -5.91
CA ARG A 134 -23.09 5.43 -5.54
C ARG A 134 -23.14 6.16 -4.20
N LEU A 135 -24.04 7.15 -4.11
CA LEU A 135 -24.52 7.70 -2.84
C LEU A 135 -25.95 7.21 -2.61
N SER A 136 -26.18 6.50 -1.51
CA SER A 136 -27.48 5.96 -1.14
C SER A 136 -27.88 6.35 0.27
N ARG A 137 -29.18 6.53 0.49
CA ARG A 137 -29.81 6.69 1.79
C ARG A 137 -30.45 5.38 2.23
N TYR A 138 -30.32 5.05 3.51
CA TYR A 138 -30.95 3.92 4.18
C TYR A 138 -31.75 4.41 5.38
N THR A 139 -32.73 3.61 5.81
CA THR A 139 -33.60 3.92 6.95
C THR A 139 -33.30 2.98 8.10
N ALA A 140 -32.97 3.54 9.25
CA ALA A 140 -32.80 2.82 10.50
C ALA A 140 -34.14 2.24 10.98
N ALA A 141 -34.05 1.04 11.55
CA ALA A 141 -35.11 0.32 12.25
C ALA A 141 -34.55 -0.10 13.63
N GLY A 142 -34.53 0.84 14.58
CA GLY A 142 -33.86 0.66 15.85
C GLY A 142 -32.33 0.71 15.69
N ASP A 143 -31.65 -0.32 16.15
CA ASP A 143 -30.18 -0.43 16.15
C ASP A 143 -29.62 -1.08 14.86
N THR A 144 -30.46 -1.31 13.85
CA THR A 144 -30.08 -1.84 12.53
C THR A 144 -30.75 -1.07 11.39
N ALA A 145 -30.33 -1.31 10.15
CA ALA A 145 -30.96 -0.86 8.92
C ALA A 145 -30.91 -1.98 7.88
N SER A 146 -31.93 -2.03 7.01
CA SER A 146 -32.00 -3.03 5.95
C SER A 146 -31.42 -2.50 4.64
N PRO A 147 -30.60 -3.28 3.91
CA PRO A 147 -30.21 -2.97 2.53
C PRO A 147 -31.40 -2.79 1.58
N ALA A 148 -32.59 -3.31 1.92
CA ALA A 148 -33.81 -3.13 1.14
C ALA A 148 -34.43 -1.72 1.27
N SER A 149 -34.01 -0.93 2.28
CA SER A 149 -34.48 0.45 2.48
C SER A 149 -33.76 1.48 1.58
N GLU A 150 -32.89 1.01 0.68
CA GLU A 150 -32.05 1.85 -0.17
C GLU A 150 -32.88 2.83 -1.00
N TYR A 151 -32.46 4.10 -0.97
CA TYR A 151 -32.86 5.13 -1.90
C TYR A 151 -31.61 5.75 -2.51
N VAL A 152 -31.44 5.64 -3.83
CA VAL A 152 -30.24 6.10 -4.55
C VAL A 152 -30.34 7.60 -4.84
N LEU A 153 -29.35 8.39 -4.41
CA LEU A 153 -29.29 9.84 -4.62
C LEU A 153 -28.43 10.20 -5.83
N LEU A 154 -27.27 9.56 -5.98
CA LEU A 154 -26.31 9.77 -7.07
C LEU A 154 -25.71 8.44 -7.51
N GLY A 155 -25.29 8.34 -8.76
CA GLY A 155 -24.86 7.06 -9.32
C GLY A 155 -26.06 6.15 -9.59
N THR A 156 -27.15 6.74 -10.08
CA THR A 156 -28.36 6.01 -10.48
C THR A 156 -28.09 5.06 -11.64
N VAL A 157 -27.07 5.34 -12.45
CA VAL A 157 -26.54 4.44 -13.47
C VAL A 157 -25.21 3.86 -13.00
N VAL A 158 -25.11 2.53 -13.02
CA VAL A 158 -23.90 1.78 -12.66
C VAL A 158 -23.46 0.88 -13.81
N GLY A 159 -22.17 0.55 -13.84
CA GLY A 159 -21.57 -0.28 -14.87
C GLY A 159 -20.06 -0.37 -14.71
N SER A 160 -19.38 -0.94 -15.70
CA SER A 160 -17.92 -1.00 -15.71
C SER A 160 -17.25 0.37 -15.88
N SER A 161 -17.82 1.29 -16.66
CA SER A 161 -17.23 2.62 -16.86
C SER A 161 -18.28 3.67 -17.19
N CYS A 162 -18.11 4.89 -16.69
CA CYS A 162 -18.95 6.01 -17.08
C CYS A 162 -18.80 6.40 -18.56
N ASN A 163 -17.69 6.04 -19.21
CA ASN A 163 -17.45 6.32 -20.62
C ASN A 163 -18.35 5.50 -21.56
N HIS A 164 -19.00 4.45 -21.04
CA HIS A 164 -19.95 3.63 -21.80
C HIS A 164 -21.36 4.22 -21.86
N PHE A 165 -21.61 5.33 -21.15
CA PHE A 165 -22.91 5.99 -21.10
C PHE A 165 -22.91 7.33 -21.84
N PRO A 166 -24.08 7.85 -22.25
CA PRO A 166 -24.19 9.18 -22.83
C PRO A 166 -23.60 10.27 -21.91
N PRO A 167 -22.97 11.33 -22.46
CA PRO A 167 -22.52 12.47 -21.67
C PRO A 167 -23.64 13.06 -20.82
N GLY A 168 -23.33 13.44 -19.57
CA GLY A 168 -24.31 13.97 -18.61
C GLY A 168 -25.11 12.90 -17.84
N THR A 169 -24.83 11.61 -18.06
CA THR A 169 -25.43 10.52 -17.25
C THR A 169 -25.00 10.64 -15.78
N ASP A 170 -25.93 10.40 -14.85
CA ASP A 170 -25.67 10.35 -13.41
C ASP A 170 -24.92 9.07 -13.02
N CYS A 171 -23.65 9.05 -13.41
CA CYS A 171 -22.67 7.99 -13.20
C CYS A 171 -21.48 8.58 -12.46
N ILE A 172 -21.09 7.97 -11.34
CA ILE A 172 -19.90 8.37 -10.58
C ILE A 172 -18.76 7.42 -11.00
N PRO A 173 -17.70 7.94 -11.63
CA PRO A 173 -16.62 7.09 -12.11
C PRO A 173 -15.81 6.51 -10.95
N SER A 174 -15.43 5.24 -11.12
CA SER A 174 -14.50 4.52 -10.26
C SER A 174 -13.73 3.51 -11.14
N ASP A 175 -13.36 3.96 -12.34
CA ASP A 175 -12.77 3.14 -13.40
C ASP A 175 -11.43 2.52 -12.95
N SER A 176 -10.65 3.25 -12.16
CA SER A 176 -9.48 2.72 -11.44
C SER A 176 -9.84 2.21 -10.05
N ALA A 177 -8.95 1.40 -9.48
CA ALA A 177 -9.06 0.90 -8.11
C ALA A 177 -8.72 1.95 -7.04
N SER A 178 -8.46 3.20 -7.45
CA SER A 178 -8.20 4.35 -6.60
C SER A 178 -8.98 5.59 -7.04
N HIS A 179 -9.03 6.60 -6.16
CA HIS A 179 -9.72 7.89 -6.33
C HIS A 179 -11.21 7.77 -6.71
N SER A 180 -11.93 6.86 -6.07
CA SER A 180 -13.35 6.66 -6.38
C SER A 180 -14.23 7.77 -5.77
N VAL A 181 -14.37 7.76 -4.45
CA VAL A 181 -15.25 8.66 -3.69
C VAL A 181 -14.59 9.12 -2.40
N GLY A 182 -15.16 10.13 -1.75
CA GLY A 182 -14.61 10.67 -0.50
C GLY A 182 -15.66 10.75 0.60
N SER A 183 -16.16 11.95 0.83
CA SER A 183 -16.98 12.30 1.99
C SER A 183 -18.37 12.77 1.60
N VAL A 184 -19.29 12.66 2.55
CA VAL A 184 -20.63 13.24 2.49
C VAL A 184 -20.92 13.96 3.82
N ARG A 185 -21.45 15.19 3.76
CA ARG A 185 -21.74 16.01 4.94
C ARG A 185 -22.98 16.89 4.70
N PHE A 186 -23.79 17.07 5.73
CA PHE A 186 -24.87 18.05 5.71
C PHE A 186 -24.36 19.46 5.99
N ALA A 187 -24.83 20.42 5.20
CA ALA A 187 -24.73 21.84 5.50
C ALA A 187 -25.87 22.29 6.44
N GLY A 188 -25.70 23.44 7.08
CA GLY A 188 -26.69 24.01 8.00
C GLY A 188 -28.03 24.38 7.36
N ASP A 189 -28.06 24.50 6.02
CA ASP A 189 -29.29 24.73 5.25
C ASP A 189 -30.05 23.46 4.85
N GLY A 190 -29.57 22.28 5.28
CA GLY A 190 -30.17 20.98 4.98
C GLY A 190 -29.77 20.39 3.62
N THR A 191 -28.90 21.03 2.86
CA THR A 191 -28.27 20.44 1.66
C THR A 191 -27.12 19.51 2.05
N LEU A 192 -26.70 18.67 1.11
CA LEU A 192 -25.58 17.75 1.22
C LEU A 192 -24.42 18.22 0.34
N PHE A 193 -23.23 18.25 0.91
CA PHE A 193 -21.98 18.26 0.16
C PHE A 193 -21.46 16.84 -0.03
N VAL A 194 -20.93 16.55 -1.20
CA VAL A 194 -20.38 15.22 -1.56
C VAL A 194 -19.08 15.42 -2.33
N SER A 195 -18.00 14.72 -1.97
CA SER A 195 -16.74 14.74 -2.70
C SER A 195 -16.52 13.44 -3.47
N LEU A 196 -16.08 13.57 -4.72
CA LEU A 196 -15.91 12.50 -5.68
C LEU A 196 -14.54 12.63 -6.34
N GLY A 197 -13.77 11.55 -6.40
CA GLY A 197 -12.49 11.52 -7.09
C GLY A 197 -12.64 11.45 -8.60
N ASP A 198 -11.53 11.55 -9.31
CA ASP A 198 -11.50 11.51 -10.78
C ASP A 198 -11.79 10.10 -11.34
N GLY A 199 -11.66 9.07 -10.51
CA GLY A 199 -11.83 7.67 -10.86
C GLY A 199 -10.85 7.16 -11.91
N ALA A 200 -9.80 7.93 -12.24
CA ALA A 200 -8.84 7.61 -13.29
C ALA A 200 -7.61 6.87 -12.73
N ARG A 201 -6.77 6.31 -13.60
CA ARG A 201 -5.56 5.62 -13.13
C ARG A 201 -4.62 6.55 -12.37
N TYR A 202 -4.15 6.07 -11.22
CA TYR A 202 -3.22 6.79 -10.36
C TYR A 202 -1.75 6.62 -10.78
N ASP A 203 -1.44 5.63 -11.60
CA ASP A 203 -0.08 5.15 -11.91
C ASP A 203 0.50 5.71 -13.22
N GLY A 204 -0.23 6.57 -13.92
CA GLY A 204 0.19 7.11 -15.21
C GLY A 204 -0.74 8.18 -15.75
N VAL A 205 -0.35 8.79 -16.87
CA VAL A 205 -1.25 9.71 -17.60
C VAL A 205 -2.44 8.91 -18.12
N ASP A 206 -3.63 9.38 -17.77
CA ASP A 206 -4.92 8.83 -18.15
C ASP A 206 -5.87 9.94 -18.59
N ASP A 207 -6.45 9.81 -19.78
CA ASP A 207 -7.33 10.82 -20.35
C ASP A 207 -8.67 10.90 -19.60
N ASP A 208 -9.02 9.86 -18.84
CA ASP A 208 -10.21 9.88 -17.98
C ASP A 208 -10.11 10.91 -16.86
N ALA A 209 -8.90 11.30 -16.44
CA ALA A 209 -8.68 12.37 -15.46
C ALA A 209 -9.13 13.74 -16.00
N LEU A 210 -9.17 13.93 -17.32
CA LEU A 210 -9.65 15.19 -17.94
C LEU A 210 -11.13 15.44 -17.64
N ARG A 211 -11.91 14.41 -17.26
CA ARG A 211 -13.30 14.54 -16.80
C ARG A 211 -13.41 15.41 -15.54
N ALA A 212 -12.33 15.57 -14.76
CA ALA A 212 -12.29 16.50 -13.63
C ALA A 212 -12.62 17.95 -14.05
N GLN A 213 -12.28 18.33 -15.29
CA GLN A 213 -12.55 19.64 -15.88
C GLN A 213 -13.89 19.73 -16.63
N ASP A 214 -14.57 18.60 -16.86
CA ASP A 214 -15.90 18.57 -17.47
C ASP A 214 -16.99 18.72 -16.40
N LEU A 215 -17.82 19.76 -16.51
CA LEU A 215 -18.92 20.03 -15.59
C LEU A 215 -20.10 19.05 -15.73
N ASP A 216 -20.23 18.36 -16.87
CA ASP A 216 -21.27 17.35 -17.07
C ASP A 216 -20.86 15.95 -16.55
N SER A 217 -19.60 15.79 -16.15
CA SER A 217 -19.10 14.60 -15.45
C SER A 217 -19.12 14.80 -13.93
N LEU A 218 -19.34 13.72 -13.19
CA LEU A 218 -19.22 13.70 -11.73
C LEU A 218 -17.78 13.40 -11.23
N ALA A 219 -16.83 13.17 -12.14
CA ALA A 219 -15.41 12.94 -11.81
C ALA A 219 -14.75 14.18 -11.20
N GLY A 220 -14.02 14.04 -10.10
CA GLY A 220 -13.15 15.09 -9.56
C GLY A 220 -13.92 16.34 -9.13
N LYS A 221 -14.98 16.15 -8.34
CA LYS A 221 -15.95 17.20 -7.95
C LYS A 221 -16.14 17.29 -6.44
N VAL A 222 -16.50 18.48 -5.99
CA VAL A 222 -17.38 18.66 -4.83
C VAL A 222 -18.75 19.05 -5.35
N LEU A 223 -19.78 18.30 -4.98
CA LEU A 223 -21.17 18.54 -5.32
C LEU A 223 -21.89 19.18 -4.14
N ARG A 224 -22.93 19.96 -4.42
CA ARG A 224 -23.94 20.39 -3.45
C ARG A 224 -25.33 20.04 -3.97
N ILE A 225 -26.04 19.20 -3.22
CA ILE A 225 -27.30 18.59 -3.64
C ILE A 225 -28.33 18.64 -2.51
N THR A 226 -29.60 18.48 -2.83
CA THR A 226 -30.65 18.18 -1.84
C THR A 226 -30.51 16.73 -1.33
N PRO A 227 -31.13 16.37 -0.20
CA PRO A 227 -31.24 14.98 0.26
C PRO A 227 -31.99 14.02 -0.69
N LEU A 228 -32.45 14.52 -1.85
CA LEU A 228 -33.05 13.75 -2.94
C LEU A 228 -32.14 13.66 -4.18
N GLY A 229 -30.87 14.06 -4.07
CA GLY A 229 -29.91 13.97 -5.19
C GLY A 229 -30.03 15.08 -6.24
N ARG A 230 -30.87 16.09 -6.02
CA ARG A 230 -31.12 17.18 -6.98
C ARG A 230 -30.17 18.35 -6.75
N GLY A 231 -29.68 18.97 -7.82
CA GLY A 231 -28.95 20.24 -7.75
C GLY A 231 -29.80 21.38 -7.19
N VAL A 232 -29.17 22.38 -6.60
CA VAL A 232 -29.83 23.56 -6.02
C VAL A 232 -29.59 24.80 -6.88
N SER A 233 -30.57 25.69 -6.96
CA SER A 233 -30.53 26.86 -7.85
C SER A 233 -29.46 27.89 -7.50
N SER A 234 -28.94 27.85 -6.28
CA SER A 234 -27.81 28.68 -5.84
C SER A 234 -26.44 28.09 -6.17
N ASN A 235 -26.38 26.93 -6.83
CA ASN A 235 -25.12 26.37 -7.31
C ASN A 235 -24.54 27.19 -8.48
N PRO A 236 -23.21 27.27 -8.59
CA PRO A 236 -22.51 28.14 -9.54
C PRO A 236 -22.77 27.78 -11.02
N PHE A 237 -23.10 26.52 -11.31
CA PHE A 237 -23.27 26.01 -12.68
C PHE A 237 -24.73 25.59 -12.99
N TRP A 238 -25.68 26.15 -12.26
CA TRP A 238 -27.10 25.89 -12.41
C TRP A 238 -27.63 26.22 -13.82
N THR A 239 -28.37 25.30 -14.43
CA THR A 239 -28.97 25.49 -15.78
C THR A 239 -30.49 25.62 -15.79
N GLY A 240 -31.16 25.54 -14.64
CA GLY A 240 -32.60 25.40 -14.56
C GLY A 240 -33.09 23.95 -14.46
N ASP A 241 -32.25 22.97 -14.81
CA ASP A 241 -32.53 21.55 -14.61
C ASP A 241 -31.80 21.02 -13.37
N ALA A 242 -32.56 20.65 -12.35
CA ALA A 242 -32.01 20.09 -11.11
C ALA A 242 -31.42 18.67 -11.25
N GLY A 243 -31.65 18.01 -12.39
CA GLY A 243 -31.16 16.66 -12.67
C GLY A 243 -29.81 16.64 -13.36
N ALA A 244 -29.47 17.70 -14.10
CA ALA A 244 -28.21 17.82 -14.81
C ALA A 244 -27.02 17.76 -13.84
N ASN A 245 -25.99 16.99 -14.18
CA ASN A 245 -24.78 16.85 -13.36
C ASN A 245 -24.13 18.21 -13.05
N ARG A 246 -23.98 19.08 -14.05
CA ARG A 246 -23.47 20.45 -13.85
C ARG A 246 -24.25 21.25 -12.81
N SER A 247 -25.56 21.10 -12.72
CA SER A 247 -26.39 21.79 -11.72
C SER A 247 -26.14 21.32 -10.29
N LYS A 248 -25.47 20.17 -10.10
CA LYS A 248 -25.04 19.63 -8.80
C LYS A 248 -23.64 20.11 -8.41
N VAL A 249 -22.82 20.57 -9.37
CA VAL A 249 -21.42 20.92 -9.13
C VAL A 249 -21.30 22.20 -8.31
N TRP A 250 -20.52 22.12 -7.23
CA TRP A 250 -20.12 23.26 -6.41
C TRP A 250 -18.68 23.69 -6.70
N ALA A 251 -17.75 22.74 -6.77
CA ALA A 251 -16.35 22.94 -7.16
C ALA A 251 -15.86 21.74 -7.99
N TYR A 252 -14.81 21.93 -8.79
CA TYR A 252 -14.33 20.94 -9.75
C TYR A 252 -12.81 21.01 -9.95
N GLY A 253 -12.27 20.09 -10.75
CA GLY A 253 -10.83 20.02 -11.02
C GLY A 253 -10.03 19.45 -9.87
N LEU A 254 -10.59 18.47 -9.16
CA LEU A 254 -9.97 17.75 -8.04
C LEU A 254 -9.51 16.37 -8.48
N ARG A 255 -8.50 15.80 -7.81
CA ARG A 255 -7.99 14.46 -8.09
C ARG A 255 -8.65 13.39 -7.23
N ASN A 256 -8.39 13.44 -5.94
CA ASN A 256 -8.91 12.55 -4.91
C ASN A 256 -9.23 13.37 -3.64
N PRO A 257 -10.36 14.11 -3.62
CA PRO A 257 -10.82 14.90 -2.48
C PRO A 257 -11.36 13.98 -1.37
N TYR A 258 -10.48 13.21 -0.73
CA TYR A 258 -10.80 12.04 0.09
C TYR A 258 -11.61 12.40 1.36
N ARG A 259 -11.17 13.43 2.08
CA ARG A 259 -11.84 13.92 3.30
C ARG A 259 -12.06 15.41 3.27
N PHE A 260 -13.26 15.82 3.65
CA PHE A 260 -13.57 17.22 3.90
C PHE A 260 -14.50 17.40 5.10
N ASN A 261 -14.48 18.60 5.66
CA ASN A 261 -15.46 19.05 6.63
C ASN A 261 -15.87 20.49 6.34
N LEU A 262 -16.99 20.92 6.91
CA LEU A 262 -17.58 22.22 6.63
C LEU A 262 -17.10 23.25 7.65
N ARG A 263 -16.76 24.45 7.18
CA ARG A 263 -16.40 25.56 8.06
C ARG A 263 -17.60 25.99 8.91
N PRO A 264 -17.49 26.01 10.24
CA PRO A 264 -18.57 26.45 11.11
C PRO A 264 -19.09 27.84 10.73
N GLY A 265 -20.41 27.94 10.53
CA GLY A 265 -21.13 29.18 10.22
C GLY A 265 -21.20 29.56 8.75
N SER A 266 -20.27 29.13 7.89
CA SER A 266 -20.32 29.42 6.44
C SER A 266 -20.56 28.20 5.56
N ASP A 267 -20.44 26.99 6.12
CA ASP A 267 -20.60 25.71 5.43
C ASP A 267 -19.70 25.51 4.20
N ILE A 268 -18.59 26.24 4.11
CA ILE A 268 -17.62 26.07 3.03
C ILE A 268 -16.81 24.78 3.27
N PRO A 269 -16.72 23.85 2.29
CA PRO A 269 -15.91 22.65 2.44
C PRO A 269 -14.40 22.95 2.46
N TYR A 270 -13.72 22.41 3.48
CA TYR A 270 -12.27 22.34 3.61
C TYR A 270 -11.86 20.89 3.43
N LEU A 271 -11.08 20.62 2.38
CA LEU A 271 -10.81 19.27 1.91
C LEU A 271 -9.31 18.98 1.80
N GLY A 272 -8.93 17.73 2.04
CA GLY A 272 -7.67 17.18 1.56
C GLY A 272 -7.88 16.59 0.17
N ASP A 273 -7.03 16.97 -0.78
CA ASP A 273 -6.96 16.41 -2.12
C ASP A 273 -5.63 15.66 -2.26
N VAL A 274 -5.70 14.34 -2.44
CA VAL A 274 -4.49 13.51 -2.55
C VAL A 274 -3.88 13.70 -3.92
N GLY A 275 -2.63 14.16 -3.95
CA GLY A 275 -1.90 14.50 -5.17
C GLY A 275 -1.34 13.31 -5.92
N TRP A 276 -0.59 13.58 -6.99
CA TRP A 276 -0.08 12.51 -7.87
C TRP A 276 1.36 12.13 -7.57
N ASN A 277 2.32 12.99 -7.90
CA ASN A 277 3.74 12.66 -7.88
C ASN A 277 4.54 13.47 -6.86
N THR A 278 4.09 14.69 -6.55
CA THR A 278 4.95 15.69 -5.92
C THR A 278 4.31 16.38 -4.73
N TYR A 279 3.01 16.68 -4.80
CA TYR A 279 2.38 17.54 -3.81
C TYR A 279 1.03 17.03 -3.33
N GLU A 280 0.87 17.04 -2.02
CA GLU A 280 -0.41 16.89 -1.34
C GLU A 280 -1.04 18.26 -1.08
N GLU A 281 -2.38 18.34 -1.06
CA GLU A 281 -3.08 19.63 -1.02
C GLU A 281 -4.21 19.67 0.03
N LEU A 282 -4.35 20.83 0.66
CA LEU A 282 -5.58 21.26 1.32
C LEU A 282 -6.24 22.34 0.48
N GLY A 283 -7.53 22.17 0.20
CA GLY A 283 -8.34 23.09 -0.59
C GLY A 283 -9.49 23.70 0.23
N VAL A 284 -9.86 24.95 -0.13
CA VAL A 284 -11.11 25.58 0.29
C VAL A 284 -12.05 25.59 -0.90
N ALA A 285 -13.05 24.71 -0.94
CA ALA A 285 -13.98 24.62 -2.06
C ALA A 285 -15.05 25.70 -1.97
N SER A 286 -14.70 26.92 -2.38
CA SER A 286 -15.68 27.99 -2.59
C SER A 286 -16.52 27.72 -3.84
N ALA A 287 -17.72 28.31 -3.92
CA ALA A 287 -18.60 28.19 -5.08
C ALA A 287 -17.85 28.50 -6.40
N GLY A 288 -17.86 27.56 -7.33
CA GLY A 288 -17.29 27.68 -8.66
C GLY A 288 -15.78 27.49 -8.74
N ALA A 289 -15.12 27.12 -7.63
CA ALA A 289 -13.67 26.91 -7.62
C ALA A 289 -13.25 25.78 -8.56
N ASN A 290 -12.23 26.05 -9.38
CA ASN A 290 -11.52 25.07 -10.20
C ASN A 290 -10.15 24.81 -9.59
N PHE A 291 -9.88 23.60 -9.10
CA PHE A 291 -8.57 23.27 -8.50
C PHE A 291 -7.52 22.86 -9.54
N GLY A 292 -7.89 22.77 -10.82
CA GLY A 292 -6.96 22.68 -11.94
C GLY A 292 -6.47 21.28 -12.29
N TRP A 293 -6.74 20.24 -11.50
CA TRP A 293 -6.45 18.86 -11.87
C TRP A 293 -7.18 18.45 -13.16
N PRO A 294 -6.54 17.73 -14.11
CA PRO A 294 -5.19 17.15 -14.04
C PRO A 294 -4.07 18.04 -14.60
N CYS A 295 -4.39 19.27 -14.97
CA CYS A 295 -3.45 20.19 -15.58
C CYS A 295 -2.49 20.84 -14.57
N TYR A 296 -2.90 20.90 -13.30
CA TYR A 296 -2.11 21.39 -12.18
C TYR A 296 -2.04 20.33 -11.07
N GLU A 297 -0.92 20.32 -10.37
CA GLU A 297 -0.69 19.60 -9.12
C GLU A 297 0.06 20.55 -8.17
N GLY A 298 -0.54 20.91 -7.03
CA GLY A 298 -0.01 22.00 -6.22
C GLY A 298 -0.11 23.34 -6.97
N TYR A 299 0.97 24.09 -6.95
CA TYR A 299 1.11 25.35 -7.67
C TYR A 299 1.62 25.20 -9.10
N PHE A 300 1.87 23.97 -9.55
CA PHE A 300 2.70 23.70 -10.73
C PHE A 300 1.90 23.00 -11.83
N ARG A 301 2.28 23.24 -13.09
CA ARG A 301 1.72 22.54 -14.24
C ARG A 301 2.20 21.10 -14.24
N GLN A 302 1.30 20.17 -14.55
CA GLN A 302 1.65 18.76 -14.56
C GLN A 302 2.23 18.31 -15.91
N PRO A 303 3.52 17.91 -15.99
CA PRO A 303 4.17 17.65 -17.28
C PRO A 303 3.49 16.55 -18.11
N GLY A 304 2.91 15.53 -17.46
CA GLY A 304 2.21 14.44 -18.14
C GLY A 304 0.94 14.89 -18.89
N TYR A 305 0.26 15.92 -18.40
CA TYR A 305 -0.98 16.46 -18.97
C TYR A 305 -0.77 17.77 -19.75
N GLU A 306 0.38 18.43 -19.60
CA GLU A 306 0.68 19.69 -20.26
C GLU A 306 0.43 19.67 -21.78
N PRO A 307 0.76 18.61 -22.55
CA PRO A 307 0.48 18.57 -23.99
C PRO A 307 -1.01 18.51 -24.37
N LYS A 308 -1.92 18.25 -23.42
CA LYS A 308 -3.35 18.08 -23.72
C LYS A 308 -3.99 19.43 -24.11
N PRO A 309 -4.82 19.48 -25.17
CA PRO A 309 -5.46 20.72 -25.60
C PRO A 309 -6.27 21.42 -24.50
N LEU A 310 -6.95 20.64 -23.65
CA LEU A 310 -7.70 21.17 -22.51
C LEU A 310 -6.78 21.93 -21.55
N CYS A 311 -5.62 21.36 -21.22
CA CYS A 311 -4.67 22.00 -20.32
C CYS A 311 -4.05 23.26 -20.93
N GLN A 312 -3.74 23.25 -22.23
CA GLN A 312 -3.29 24.46 -22.93
C GLN A 312 -4.33 25.60 -22.87
N LEU A 313 -5.62 25.28 -22.99
CA LEU A 313 -6.69 26.27 -22.82
C LEU A 313 -6.74 26.80 -21.38
N LEU A 314 -6.64 25.93 -20.38
CA LEU A 314 -6.64 26.35 -18.98
C LEU A 314 -5.42 27.22 -18.65
N TYR A 315 -4.23 26.86 -19.13
CA TYR A 315 -3.01 27.66 -18.97
C TYR A 315 -3.12 29.05 -19.62
N GLY A 316 -3.83 29.15 -20.74
CA GLY A 316 -4.11 30.42 -21.42
C GLY A 316 -4.95 31.39 -20.60
N GLN A 317 -5.68 30.91 -19.58
CA GLN A 317 -6.45 31.76 -18.65
C GLN A 317 -5.56 32.42 -17.58
N GLY A 318 -4.29 32.01 -17.46
CA GLY A 318 -3.37 32.50 -16.45
C GLY A 318 -3.67 31.99 -15.04
N PRO A 319 -2.96 32.49 -14.01
CA PRO A 319 -3.08 32.01 -12.62
C PRO A 319 -4.48 32.13 -12.01
N SER A 320 -5.33 33.02 -12.52
CA SER A 320 -6.72 33.19 -12.07
C SER A 320 -7.70 32.13 -12.60
N GLY A 321 -7.28 31.30 -13.57
CA GLY A 321 -8.11 30.22 -14.11
C GLY A 321 -8.28 29.04 -13.15
N VAL A 322 -7.43 28.95 -12.13
CA VAL A 322 -7.47 27.93 -11.09
C VAL A 322 -7.40 28.57 -9.70
N LYS A 323 -8.02 27.92 -8.72
CA LYS A 323 -7.91 28.26 -7.31
C LYS A 323 -6.69 27.54 -6.75
N PRO A 324 -5.67 28.25 -6.22
CA PRO A 324 -4.53 27.60 -5.59
C PRO A 324 -4.94 26.85 -4.32
N PRO A 325 -4.16 25.82 -3.91
CA PRO A 325 -4.38 25.17 -2.63
C PRO A 325 -4.22 26.16 -1.47
N LEU A 326 -4.98 25.97 -0.40
CA LEU A 326 -4.83 26.72 0.86
C LEU A 326 -3.46 26.45 1.48
N HIS A 327 -3.06 25.18 1.42
CA HIS A 327 -1.76 24.71 1.86
C HIS A 327 -1.39 23.50 1.00
N ALA A 328 -0.11 23.36 0.65
CA ALA A 328 0.41 22.20 -0.04
C ALA A 328 1.76 21.82 0.55
N TRP A 329 2.06 20.53 0.59
CA TRP A 329 3.35 20.00 1.04
C TRP A 329 3.90 19.00 0.04
N ASN A 330 5.22 18.89 0.00
CA ASN A 330 5.91 17.96 -0.88
C ASN A 330 5.86 16.53 -0.32
N HIS A 331 5.92 15.53 -1.21
CA HIS A 331 6.00 14.10 -0.87
C HIS A 331 7.18 13.69 0.04
N SER A 332 8.14 14.58 0.27
CA SER A 332 9.17 14.40 1.31
C SER A 332 8.67 14.63 2.73
N ALA A 333 7.52 15.30 2.92
CA ALA A 333 6.92 15.62 4.21
C ALA A 333 5.64 14.81 4.51
N GLY A 334 5.01 14.25 3.47
CA GLY A 334 3.73 13.55 3.55
C GLY A 334 3.21 13.23 2.15
N ARG A 335 2.51 12.10 1.97
CA ARG A 335 2.12 11.54 0.66
C ARG A 335 0.65 11.14 0.59
N THR A 336 -0.16 11.54 1.56
CA THR A 336 -1.56 11.14 1.61
C THR A 336 -2.40 12.13 2.41
N ALA A 337 -2.81 13.22 1.77
CA ALA A 337 -3.66 14.24 2.39
C ALA A 337 -4.98 13.67 2.90
N THR A 338 -5.17 13.77 4.21
CA THR A 338 -6.45 13.49 4.88
C THR A 338 -6.96 14.81 5.46
N GLY A 339 -7.99 15.37 4.83
CA GLY A 339 -8.73 16.49 5.42
C GLY A 339 -9.29 16.10 6.80
N GLY A 340 -9.53 17.10 7.64
CA GLY A 340 -10.08 16.88 8.97
C GLY A 340 -11.13 17.91 9.35
N ALA A 341 -11.09 18.41 10.57
CA ALA A 341 -12.18 19.18 11.15
C ALA A 341 -11.72 20.46 11.85
N PHE A 342 -12.62 21.44 11.89
CA PHE A 342 -12.46 22.60 12.76
C PHE A 342 -12.73 22.19 14.20
N TYR A 343 -11.80 22.50 15.10
CA TYR A 343 -12.04 22.28 16.52
C TYR A 343 -13.00 23.33 17.09
N THR A 344 -14.20 22.90 17.45
CA THR A 344 -15.31 23.73 17.95
C THR A 344 -15.49 23.70 19.47
N GLY A 345 -14.73 22.85 20.17
CA GLY A 345 -14.78 22.72 21.62
C GLY A 345 -14.05 23.84 22.37
N ALA A 346 -14.22 23.83 23.69
CA ALA A 346 -13.51 24.75 24.61
C ALA A 346 -12.47 24.04 25.49
N ALA A 347 -12.43 22.70 25.48
CA ALA A 347 -11.55 21.91 26.33
C ALA A 347 -10.08 22.08 25.97
N TYR A 348 -9.74 22.24 24.70
CA TYR A 348 -8.36 22.44 24.28
C TYR A 348 -7.87 23.84 24.65
N PRO A 349 -6.55 24.02 24.85
CA PRO A 349 -5.92 25.33 25.02
C PRO A 349 -6.30 26.31 23.91
N GLU A 350 -6.32 27.60 24.24
CA GLU A 350 -6.74 28.68 23.34
C GLU A 350 -6.06 28.65 21.97
N ALA A 351 -4.78 28.25 21.92
CA ALA A 351 -4.00 28.11 20.69
C ALA A 351 -4.64 27.17 19.65
N TRP A 352 -5.39 26.16 20.09
CA TRP A 352 -6.03 25.15 19.24
C TRP A 352 -7.51 25.45 18.95
N ARG A 353 -8.11 26.41 19.64
CA ARG A 353 -9.52 26.78 19.47
C ARG A 353 -9.76 27.40 18.09
N GLY A 354 -10.71 26.84 17.34
CA GLY A 354 -11.03 27.26 15.98
C GLY A 354 -9.98 26.91 14.92
N ALA A 355 -8.95 26.15 15.26
CA ALA A 355 -8.00 25.65 14.27
C ALA A 355 -8.64 24.54 13.41
N TYR A 356 -8.23 24.44 12.15
CA TYR A 356 -8.55 23.32 11.28
C TYR A 356 -7.46 22.26 11.41
N PHE A 357 -7.84 21.07 11.87
CA PHE A 357 -6.96 19.91 11.98
C PHE A 357 -7.05 19.08 10.70
N PHE A 358 -5.92 18.53 10.28
CA PHE A 358 -5.76 17.68 9.11
C PHE A 358 -4.66 16.66 9.36
N ALA A 359 -4.55 15.64 8.53
CA ALA A 359 -3.56 14.58 8.71
C ALA A 359 -2.88 14.18 7.40
N ASP A 360 -1.77 13.47 7.55
CA ASP A 360 -1.18 12.68 6.50
C ASP A 360 -1.15 11.21 6.94
N TYR A 361 -1.79 10.36 6.14
CA TYR A 361 -1.86 8.93 6.42
C TYR A 361 -0.49 8.24 6.25
N GLY A 362 0.26 8.61 5.21
CA GLY A 362 1.52 7.94 4.84
C GLY A 362 2.63 8.16 5.86
N GLU A 363 2.74 9.37 6.40
CA GLU A 363 3.76 9.75 7.38
C GLU A 363 3.21 9.85 8.83
N GLN A 364 1.95 9.47 9.04
CA GLN A 364 1.30 9.31 10.34
C GLN A 364 1.41 10.54 11.25
N TRP A 365 1.03 11.72 10.76
CA TRP A 365 0.99 12.94 11.55
C TRP A 365 -0.34 13.67 11.44
N ILE A 366 -0.65 14.48 12.45
CA ILE A 366 -1.76 15.44 12.47
C ILE A 366 -1.15 16.85 12.47
N GLY A 367 -1.60 17.70 11.55
CA GLY A 367 -1.31 19.12 11.49
C GLY A 367 -2.51 19.95 11.89
N ALA A 368 -2.27 21.23 12.18
CA ALA A 368 -3.31 22.23 12.34
C ALA A 368 -2.93 23.53 11.63
N LEU A 369 -3.95 24.27 11.16
CA LEU A 369 -3.78 25.59 10.57
C LEU A 369 -4.92 26.52 11.00
N ARG A 370 -4.76 27.82 10.74
CA ARG A 370 -5.81 28.82 10.98
C ARG A 370 -6.04 29.66 9.74
N VAL A 371 -7.28 30.12 9.59
CA VAL A 371 -7.71 30.97 8.49
C VAL A 371 -8.34 32.26 9.02
N ASP A 372 -8.31 33.31 8.22
CA ASP A 372 -9.01 34.56 8.52
C ASP A 372 -10.52 34.46 8.21
N ALA A 373 -11.22 35.59 8.30
CA ALA A 373 -12.65 35.66 8.02
C ALA A 373 -12.99 35.54 6.52
N GLN A 374 -11.99 35.57 5.63
CA GLN A 374 -12.10 35.43 4.18
C GLN A 374 -11.56 34.08 3.69
N ASP A 375 -11.33 33.13 4.61
CA ASP A 375 -10.80 31.79 4.31
C ASP A 375 -9.36 31.78 3.76
N ASN A 376 -8.60 32.86 3.99
CA ASN A 376 -7.17 32.86 3.67
C ASN A 376 -6.35 32.28 4.82
N LEU A 377 -5.29 31.53 4.49
CA LEU A 377 -4.35 31.02 5.47
C LEU A 377 -3.72 32.17 6.26
N ILE A 378 -3.79 32.11 7.59
CA ILE A 378 -3.06 33.05 8.45
C ILE A 378 -1.57 32.69 8.36
N PRO A 379 -0.69 33.62 7.96
CA PRO A 379 0.74 33.34 7.81
C PRO A 379 1.36 32.78 9.09
N GLY A 380 2.13 31.69 8.96
CA GLY A 380 2.81 31.04 10.08
C GLY A 380 1.90 30.22 11.02
N SER A 381 0.62 30.03 10.69
CA SER A 381 -0.31 29.25 11.52
C SER A 381 -0.23 27.74 11.34
N VAL A 382 0.39 27.27 10.26
CA VAL A 382 0.55 25.83 9.99
C VAL A 382 1.53 25.25 11.01
N THR A 383 1.10 24.26 11.77
CA THR A 383 1.91 23.58 12.77
C THR A 383 1.63 22.08 12.74
N THR A 384 2.67 21.27 12.97
CA THR A 384 2.48 19.87 13.36
C THR A 384 1.87 19.85 14.75
N PHE A 385 0.79 19.10 14.91
CA PHE A 385 0.11 18.87 16.19
C PHE A 385 0.59 17.56 16.83
N ALA A 386 0.60 16.46 16.07
CA ALA A 386 0.98 15.15 16.58
C ALA A 386 1.72 14.31 15.52
N THR A 387 2.58 13.39 15.95
CA THR A 387 3.20 12.36 15.10
C THR A 387 3.00 10.98 15.68
N ASP A 388 3.26 9.95 14.87
CA ASP A 388 3.09 8.54 15.24
C ASP A 388 1.64 8.24 15.71
N VAL A 389 0.66 8.84 15.04
CA VAL A 389 -0.78 8.78 15.40
C VAL A 389 -1.52 7.56 14.83
N GLY A 390 -0.85 6.76 13.99
CA GLY A 390 -1.46 5.62 13.28
C GLY A 390 -1.98 5.99 11.88
N GLY A 391 -2.71 5.06 11.27
CA GLY A 391 -3.23 5.19 9.90
C GLY A 391 -4.48 6.05 9.83
N VAL A 392 -4.32 7.37 9.99
CA VAL A 392 -5.45 8.31 10.07
C VAL A 392 -6.14 8.45 8.71
N VAL A 393 -7.37 7.95 8.61
CA VAL A 393 -8.20 8.06 7.39
C VAL A 393 -9.43 8.93 7.56
N ALA A 394 -9.75 9.34 8.79
CA ALA A 394 -10.77 10.36 9.06
C ALA A 394 -10.44 11.10 10.35
N LEU A 395 -10.70 12.40 10.37
CA LEU A 395 -10.62 13.28 11.53
C LEU A 395 -11.93 14.06 11.66
N ASP A 396 -12.60 13.97 12.81
CA ASP A 396 -13.80 14.74 13.07
C ASP A 396 -13.93 15.10 14.56
N VAL A 397 -14.83 16.02 14.88
CA VAL A 397 -15.17 16.33 16.28
C VAL A 397 -16.24 15.37 16.77
N GLY A 398 -15.94 14.64 17.85
CA GLY A 398 -16.86 13.67 18.44
C GLY A 398 -17.98 14.32 19.27
N PRO A 399 -18.89 13.49 19.82
CA PRO A 399 -20.06 13.98 20.58
C PRO A 399 -19.69 14.71 21.89
N ASP A 400 -18.47 14.51 22.40
CA ASP A 400 -17.93 15.18 23.58
C ASP A 400 -17.06 16.40 23.26
N THR A 401 -17.09 16.87 22.00
CA THR A 401 -16.33 18.00 21.46
C THR A 401 -14.81 17.81 21.36
N ASN A 402 -14.29 16.60 21.62
CA ASN A 402 -12.89 16.27 21.39
C ASN A 402 -12.63 15.86 19.93
N LEU A 403 -11.37 15.91 19.49
CA LEU A 403 -10.96 15.40 18.19
C LEU A 403 -10.94 13.87 18.22
N TYR A 404 -11.60 13.25 17.25
CA TYR A 404 -11.63 11.81 17.03
C TYR A 404 -10.92 11.50 15.73
N LEU A 405 -10.23 10.37 15.69
CA LEU A 405 -9.56 9.86 14.51
C LEU A 405 -9.93 8.41 14.26
N VAL A 406 -10.04 8.05 12.98
CA VAL A 406 -10.18 6.66 12.54
C VAL A 406 -8.82 6.15 12.12
N ASP A 407 -8.30 5.16 12.84
CA ASP A 407 -7.03 4.50 12.58
C ASP A 407 -7.30 3.19 11.83
N ILE A 408 -7.16 3.24 10.51
CA ILE A 408 -7.48 2.10 9.64
C ILE A 408 -6.53 0.92 9.87
N LEU A 409 -5.28 1.21 10.24
CA LEU A 409 -4.23 0.20 10.42
C LEU A 409 -4.42 -0.56 11.74
N ALA A 410 -4.86 0.12 12.79
CA ALA A 410 -5.15 -0.51 14.07
C ALA A 410 -6.55 -1.12 14.15
N GLY A 411 -7.48 -0.74 13.26
CA GLY A 411 -8.87 -1.15 13.37
C GLY A 411 -9.57 -0.47 14.56
N GLU A 412 -9.28 0.81 14.76
CA GLU A 412 -9.69 1.56 15.96
C GLU A 412 -10.29 2.94 15.63
N VAL A 413 -11.21 3.39 16.48
CA VAL A 413 -11.57 4.80 16.61
C VAL A 413 -10.92 5.31 17.88
N ARG A 414 -10.10 6.36 17.78
CA ARG A 414 -9.40 6.96 18.92
C ARG A 414 -9.90 8.38 19.16
N ARG A 415 -9.75 8.86 20.39
CA ARG A 415 -10.04 10.23 20.82
C ARG A 415 -8.77 10.89 21.34
N ILE A 416 -8.55 12.14 20.96
CA ILE A 416 -7.52 13.00 21.53
C ILE A 416 -8.21 14.01 22.47
N ARG A 417 -7.79 14.05 23.73
CA ARG A 417 -8.34 14.98 24.74
C ARG A 417 -7.22 15.79 25.38
N TYR A 418 -7.56 17.00 25.82
CA TYR A 418 -6.66 17.80 26.66
C TYR A 418 -7.02 17.59 28.13
N THR A 419 -6.03 17.24 28.94
CA THR A 419 -6.23 16.78 30.31
C THR A 419 -5.49 17.63 31.35
N ALA A 420 -4.86 18.74 30.91
CA ALA A 420 -4.15 19.69 31.77
C ALA A 420 -3.10 19.05 32.72
N GLY A 421 -2.50 17.93 32.31
CA GLY A 421 -1.48 17.22 33.10
C GLY A 421 -2.04 16.18 34.08
N ASN A 422 -3.29 15.78 33.91
CA ASN A 422 -3.92 14.66 34.61
C ASN A 422 -4.56 13.71 33.59
N THR A 423 -3.85 12.70 33.12
CA THR A 423 -4.33 11.69 32.19
C THR A 423 -5.40 10.82 32.84
N PRO A 424 -6.67 10.85 32.39
CA PRO A 424 -7.71 10.03 32.99
C PRO A 424 -7.37 8.54 32.93
N PRO A 425 -7.85 7.76 33.92
CA PRO A 425 -7.51 6.36 34.03
C PRO A 425 -8.12 5.56 32.87
N THR A 426 -7.60 4.37 32.64
CA THR A 426 -8.21 3.37 31.75
C THR A 426 -8.87 2.30 32.62
N ALA A 427 -10.18 2.13 32.46
CA ALA A 427 -10.92 1.04 33.10
C ALA A 427 -10.79 -0.25 32.29
N MET A 428 -10.48 -1.36 32.95
CA MET A 428 -10.45 -2.70 32.38
C MET A 428 -11.34 -3.62 33.21
N ALA A 429 -12.45 -4.04 32.63
CA ALA A 429 -13.46 -4.86 33.28
C ALA A 429 -13.38 -6.30 32.77
N SER A 430 -13.37 -7.26 33.68
CA SER A 430 -13.61 -8.67 33.36
C SER A 430 -14.50 -9.33 34.40
N ALA A 431 -15.09 -10.47 34.02
CA ALA A 431 -15.97 -11.25 34.86
C ALA A 431 -15.72 -12.74 34.67
N THR A 432 -15.80 -13.53 35.74
CA THR A 432 -15.61 -14.98 35.67
C THR A 432 -16.53 -15.72 36.64
N PRO A 433 -17.33 -16.68 36.15
CA PRO A 433 -17.71 -16.89 34.74
C PRO A 433 -18.57 -15.72 34.23
N SER A 434 -18.50 -15.40 32.93
CA SER A 434 -19.38 -14.40 32.28
C SER A 434 -20.68 -15.01 31.75
N GLN A 435 -20.86 -16.31 31.90
CA GLN A 435 -22.04 -17.05 31.44
C GLN A 435 -22.25 -18.35 32.24
N GLY A 436 -23.45 -18.90 32.22
CA GLY A 436 -23.78 -20.19 32.85
C GLY A 436 -25.15 -20.20 33.52
N ASP A 437 -25.47 -21.29 34.19
CA ASP A 437 -26.80 -21.53 34.77
C ASP A 437 -27.19 -20.58 35.92
N VAL A 438 -28.50 -20.45 36.14
CA VAL A 438 -29.05 -19.77 37.32
C VAL A 438 -28.95 -20.69 38.55
N PRO A 439 -28.50 -20.21 39.73
CA PRO A 439 -27.94 -18.88 39.97
C PRO A 439 -26.48 -18.79 39.51
N LEU A 440 -26.14 -17.72 38.80
CA LEU A 440 -24.77 -17.50 38.33
C LEU A 440 -24.02 -16.60 39.31
N HIS A 441 -23.08 -17.19 40.04
CA HIS A 441 -22.18 -16.45 40.91
C HIS A 441 -20.97 -15.97 40.10
N VAL A 442 -20.81 -14.65 39.98
CA VAL A 442 -19.82 -13.99 39.12
C VAL A 442 -18.82 -13.22 39.96
N ARG A 443 -17.53 -13.42 39.66
CA ARG A 443 -16.44 -12.62 40.21
C ARG A 443 -16.04 -11.56 39.20
N PHE A 444 -16.18 -10.29 39.57
CA PHE A 444 -15.77 -9.16 38.75
C PHE A 444 -14.34 -8.76 39.08
N SER A 445 -13.63 -8.26 38.08
CA SER A 445 -12.27 -7.82 38.24
C SER A 445 -12.01 -6.53 37.50
N SER A 446 -11.40 -5.58 38.22
CA SER A 446 -10.84 -4.36 37.65
C SER A 446 -9.36 -4.51 37.28
N ALA A 447 -8.81 -5.73 37.31
CA ALA A 447 -7.40 -5.99 37.04
C ALA A 447 -7.01 -5.47 35.65
N GLY A 448 -5.89 -4.75 35.57
CA GLY A 448 -5.41 -4.07 34.36
C GLY A 448 -5.94 -2.64 34.18
N SER A 449 -6.92 -2.22 34.99
CA SER A 449 -7.24 -0.79 35.11
C SER A 449 -6.01 -0.06 35.63
N ASN A 450 -5.67 1.05 35.02
CA ASN A 450 -4.47 1.81 35.37
C ASN A 450 -4.71 3.29 35.18
N ASP A 451 -3.95 4.07 35.95
CA ASP A 451 -3.80 5.49 35.73
C ASP A 451 -2.40 5.76 35.16
N PRO A 452 -2.27 6.42 34.00
CA PRO A 452 -0.96 6.68 33.41
C PRO A 452 -0.06 7.61 34.23
N ASP A 453 -0.63 8.42 35.13
CA ASP A 453 0.11 9.28 36.04
C ASP A 453 0.43 8.55 37.37
N GLY A 454 -0.07 7.33 37.54
CA GLY A 454 0.11 6.52 38.73
C GLY A 454 -0.80 6.94 39.90
N ASP A 455 -1.85 7.71 39.63
CA ASP A 455 -2.79 8.16 40.65
C ASP A 455 -3.62 6.99 41.22
N PRO A 456 -3.99 7.04 42.53
CA PRO A 456 -4.83 6.01 43.13
C PRO A 456 -6.22 5.95 42.51
N LEU A 457 -6.65 4.74 42.15
CA LEU A 457 -7.93 4.51 41.49
C LEU A 457 -9.09 4.28 42.46
N GLN A 458 -10.25 4.84 42.13
CA GLN A 458 -11.54 4.59 42.74
C GLN A 458 -12.41 3.80 41.77
N TYR A 459 -13.16 2.81 42.26
CA TYR A 459 -13.95 1.89 41.44
C TYR A 459 -15.42 2.02 41.80
N THR A 460 -16.29 1.91 40.81
CA THR A 460 -17.73 1.73 41.01
C THR A 460 -18.24 0.71 40.00
N TRP A 461 -18.79 -0.39 40.49
CA TRP A 461 -19.43 -1.44 39.71
C TRP A 461 -20.94 -1.33 39.79
N ASP A 462 -21.59 -1.17 38.64
CA ASP A 462 -23.03 -1.37 38.46
C ASP A 462 -23.22 -2.74 37.80
N PHE A 463 -24.00 -3.63 38.41
CA PHE A 463 -24.17 -5.01 37.91
C PHE A 463 -25.23 -5.12 36.79
N GLY A 464 -25.97 -4.05 36.49
CA GLY A 464 -26.92 -3.99 35.38
C GLY A 464 -28.26 -4.70 35.64
N ASP A 465 -28.50 -5.22 36.83
CA ASP A 465 -29.75 -5.88 37.24
C ASP A 465 -30.61 -5.05 38.20
N GLY A 466 -30.21 -3.79 38.44
CA GLY A 466 -30.88 -2.87 39.37
C GLY A 466 -30.52 -3.08 40.85
N SER A 467 -29.59 -3.98 41.16
CA SER A 467 -29.00 -4.08 42.50
C SER A 467 -28.13 -2.86 42.84
N ALA A 468 -27.78 -2.72 44.11
CA ALA A 468 -26.94 -1.61 44.56
C ALA A 468 -25.51 -1.75 43.97
N PRO A 469 -24.89 -0.65 43.52
CA PRO A 469 -23.53 -0.67 43.01
C PRO A 469 -22.51 -1.00 44.12
N SER A 470 -21.33 -1.46 43.73
CA SER A 470 -20.21 -1.78 44.64
C SER A 470 -18.99 -0.90 44.36
N ASP A 471 -18.36 -0.38 45.42
CA ASP A 471 -17.12 0.40 45.31
C ASP A 471 -15.85 -0.46 45.50
N LEU A 472 -15.99 -1.79 45.55
CA LEU A 472 -14.85 -2.70 45.62
C LEU A 472 -14.17 -2.83 44.26
N ALA A 473 -12.85 -3.00 44.24
CA ALA A 473 -12.11 -3.24 43.00
C ALA A 473 -12.42 -4.59 42.35
N HIS A 474 -12.72 -5.62 43.15
CA HIS A 474 -13.02 -6.97 42.67
C HIS A 474 -14.26 -7.52 43.40
N PRO A 475 -15.48 -6.99 43.13
CA PRO A 475 -16.67 -7.46 43.81
C PRO A 475 -17.10 -8.83 43.29
N GLU A 476 -17.88 -9.53 44.11
CA GLU A 476 -18.62 -10.71 43.67
C GLU A 476 -20.11 -10.36 43.66
N HIS A 477 -20.85 -10.89 42.69
CA HIS A 477 -22.30 -10.71 42.60
C HIS A 477 -22.97 -11.98 42.08
N THR A 478 -24.19 -12.24 42.53
CA THR A 478 -24.94 -13.45 42.15
C THR A 478 -26.22 -13.08 41.44
N TYR A 479 -26.30 -13.41 40.15
CA TYR A 479 -27.51 -13.23 39.37
C TYR A 479 -28.46 -14.41 39.57
N SER A 480 -29.66 -14.11 40.06
CA SER A 480 -30.67 -15.13 40.41
C SER A 480 -31.76 -15.32 39.34
N THR A 481 -31.71 -14.54 38.26
CA THR A 481 -32.71 -14.58 37.19
C THR A 481 -32.00 -14.68 35.86
N ALA A 482 -32.47 -15.60 35.01
CA ALA A 482 -31.95 -15.75 33.65
C ALA A 482 -32.13 -14.45 32.87
N GLY A 483 -31.13 -14.07 32.10
CA GLY A 483 -31.11 -12.79 31.41
C GLY A 483 -29.70 -12.35 31.02
N VAL A 484 -29.65 -11.30 30.21
CA VAL A 484 -28.40 -10.66 29.81
C VAL A 484 -28.25 -9.37 30.60
N TYR A 485 -27.13 -9.23 31.30
CA TYR A 485 -26.80 -8.05 32.10
C TYR A 485 -25.52 -7.40 31.57
N MET A 486 -25.48 -6.07 31.55
CA MET A 486 -24.29 -5.30 31.21
C MET A 486 -23.73 -4.69 32.48
N ALA A 487 -22.75 -5.37 33.08
CA ALA A 487 -22.08 -4.86 34.26
C ALA A 487 -21.07 -3.79 33.85
N ARG A 488 -21.12 -2.60 34.48
CA ARG A 488 -20.28 -1.45 34.18
C ARG A 488 -19.32 -1.19 35.33
N LEU A 489 -18.03 -1.23 35.02
CA LEU A 489 -16.97 -0.66 35.86
C LEU A 489 -16.76 0.80 35.49
N SER A 490 -16.78 1.69 36.47
CA SER A 490 -16.29 3.06 36.36
C SER A 490 -15.05 3.22 37.24
N VAL A 491 -13.96 3.71 36.66
CA VAL A 491 -12.69 3.96 37.32
C VAL A 491 -12.43 5.45 37.31
N SER A 492 -12.13 6.03 38.48
CA SER A 492 -11.76 7.43 38.62
C SER A 492 -10.39 7.58 39.28
N ASP A 493 -9.63 8.58 38.85
CA ASP A 493 -8.37 9.02 39.48
C ASP A 493 -8.59 10.00 40.65
N GLY A 494 -9.83 10.41 40.91
CA GLY A 494 -10.17 11.42 41.92
C GLY A 494 -9.73 12.85 41.59
N ARG A 495 -9.20 13.09 40.37
CA ARG A 495 -8.67 14.37 39.88
C ARG A 495 -9.42 14.90 38.66
N GLY A 496 -10.57 14.30 38.38
CA GLY A 496 -11.49 14.69 37.31
C GLY A 496 -11.45 13.75 36.11
N GLY A 497 -10.56 12.75 36.10
CA GLY A 497 -10.57 11.68 35.13
C GLY A 497 -11.47 10.52 35.55
N VAL A 498 -12.32 10.09 34.62
CA VAL A 498 -13.16 8.89 34.77
C VAL A 498 -13.16 8.14 33.44
N HIS A 499 -12.99 6.82 33.49
CA HIS A 499 -13.24 5.93 32.36
C HIS A 499 -14.16 4.80 32.81
N SER A 500 -14.95 4.26 31.89
CA SER A 500 -15.79 3.11 32.19
C SER A 500 -15.63 2.01 31.17
N ALA A 501 -15.60 0.77 31.65
CA ALA A 501 -15.61 -0.44 30.83
C ALA A 501 -16.85 -1.27 31.19
N MET A 502 -17.42 -1.99 30.23
CA MET A 502 -18.55 -2.89 30.46
C MET A 502 -18.17 -4.34 30.18
N VAL A 503 -18.79 -5.27 30.90
CA VAL A 503 -18.70 -6.71 30.65
C VAL A 503 -20.12 -7.31 30.60
N ARG A 504 -20.40 -8.06 29.53
CA ARG A 504 -21.68 -8.75 29.33
C ARG A 504 -21.71 -10.03 30.16
N ILE A 505 -22.78 -10.23 30.91
CA ILE A 505 -23.05 -11.44 31.68
C ILE A 505 -24.31 -12.12 31.11
N SER A 506 -24.21 -13.41 30.77
CA SER A 506 -25.32 -14.20 30.23
C SER A 506 -25.75 -15.30 31.18
N VAL A 507 -26.87 -15.10 31.87
CA VAL A 507 -27.33 -15.96 32.94
C VAL A 507 -28.42 -16.90 32.42
N GLY A 508 -28.27 -18.19 32.67
CA GLY A 508 -29.14 -19.26 32.18
C GLY A 508 -28.87 -19.72 30.74
N ASN A 509 -27.68 -19.42 30.19
CA ASN A 509 -27.30 -19.78 28.81
C ASN A 509 -25.78 -19.91 28.68
N SER A 510 -25.31 -20.86 27.88
CA SER A 510 -23.90 -21.14 27.59
C SER A 510 -23.58 -20.96 26.10
N ALA A 511 -22.29 -20.92 25.73
CA ALA A 511 -21.88 -20.67 24.36
C ALA A 511 -21.77 -22.01 23.60
N PRO A 512 -22.13 -22.07 22.32
CA PRO A 512 -22.02 -23.29 21.52
C PRO A 512 -20.63 -23.92 21.50
N VAL A 513 -20.55 -25.25 21.55
CA VAL A 513 -19.32 -26.01 21.31
C VAL A 513 -19.20 -26.33 19.82
N VAL A 514 -18.14 -25.83 19.18
CA VAL A 514 -17.88 -26.02 17.74
C VAL A 514 -16.97 -27.22 17.50
N THR A 515 -17.34 -28.06 16.52
CA THR A 515 -16.54 -29.19 16.04
C THR A 515 -16.20 -29.01 14.56
N LEU A 516 -14.90 -28.94 14.25
CA LEU A 516 -14.41 -28.94 12.87
C LEU A 516 -14.23 -30.39 12.38
N THR A 517 -14.72 -30.70 11.17
CA THR A 517 -14.56 -32.02 10.54
C THR A 517 -13.66 -32.00 9.31
N ALA A 518 -13.49 -30.84 8.66
CA ALA A 518 -12.56 -30.63 7.57
C ALA A 518 -12.13 -29.15 7.48
N PRO A 519 -10.94 -28.86 6.91
CA PRO A 519 -9.88 -29.79 6.50
C PRO A 519 -9.12 -30.38 7.69
N SER A 520 -8.39 -31.48 7.47
CA SER A 520 -7.46 -32.00 8.49
C SER A 520 -6.30 -31.02 8.69
N PRO A 521 -5.77 -30.83 9.92
CA PRO A 521 -4.54 -30.06 10.16
C PRO A 521 -3.30 -30.58 9.39
N SER A 522 -3.32 -31.85 8.96
CA SER A 522 -2.26 -32.46 8.14
C SER A 522 -2.42 -32.19 6.63
N TYR A 523 -3.53 -31.61 6.20
CA TYR A 523 -3.74 -31.24 4.80
C TYR A 523 -2.70 -30.22 4.36
N ARG A 524 -2.21 -30.37 3.11
CA ARG A 524 -1.28 -29.42 2.49
C ARG A 524 -1.80 -29.05 1.11
N PHE A 525 -1.98 -27.75 0.87
CA PHE A 525 -2.58 -27.26 -0.37
C PHE A 525 -1.53 -26.95 -1.43
N ARG A 526 -1.98 -26.90 -2.69
CA ARG A 526 -1.25 -26.39 -3.85
C ARG A 526 -1.95 -25.16 -4.40
N VAL A 527 -1.25 -24.34 -5.18
CA VAL A 527 -1.91 -23.27 -5.94
C VAL A 527 -2.91 -23.90 -6.92
N GLY A 528 -4.13 -23.36 -6.95
CA GLY A 528 -5.25 -23.86 -7.74
C GLY A 528 -6.07 -24.97 -7.07
N ASP A 529 -5.67 -25.51 -5.91
CA ASP A 529 -6.47 -26.49 -5.18
C ASP A 529 -7.81 -25.89 -4.73
N VAL A 530 -8.86 -26.69 -4.73
CA VAL A 530 -10.14 -26.36 -4.09
C VAL A 530 -10.14 -26.96 -2.68
N VAL A 531 -9.96 -26.12 -1.68
CA VAL A 531 -9.99 -26.52 -0.27
C VAL A 531 -11.43 -26.56 0.20
N THR A 532 -11.88 -27.71 0.69
CA THR A 532 -13.20 -27.87 1.31
C THR A 532 -13.08 -27.81 2.83
N TYR A 533 -14.09 -27.23 3.47
CA TYR A 533 -14.18 -27.12 4.92
C TYR A 533 -15.58 -27.49 5.40
N ALA A 534 -15.65 -28.04 6.61
CA ALA A 534 -16.90 -28.49 7.21
C ALA A 534 -16.81 -28.56 8.73
N GLY A 535 -17.95 -28.38 9.39
CA GLY A 535 -18.06 -28.40 10.84
C GLY A 535 -19.51 -28.29 11.30
N SER A 536 -19.71 -28.40 12.60
CA SER A 536 -21.00 -28.32 13.26
C SER A 536 -20.84 -27.71 14.65
N ALA A 537 -21.96 -27.37 15.30
CA ALA A 537 -21.94 -26.94 16.68
C ALA A 537 -23.15 -27.46 17.45
N THR A 538 -22.97 -27.63 18.75
CA THR A 538 -24.03 -27.98 19.69
C THR A 538 -23.93 -27.08 20.90
N ASP A 539 -25.08 -26.65 21.39
CA ASP A 539 -25.22 -25.89 22.61
C ASP A 539 -26.06 -26.70 23.63
N ALA A 540 -25.83 -26.47 24.93
CA ALA A 540 -26.47 -27.25 25.98
C ALA A 540 -27.98 -26.93 26.10
N GLU A 541 -28.36 -25.68 25.83
CA GLU A 541 -29.73 -25.18 25.94
C GLU A 541 -30.49 -25.31 24.61
N ASP A 542 -29.81 -25.03 23.49
CA ASP A 542 -30.39 -25.04 22.14
C ASP A 542 -30.30 -26.41 21.43
N GLY A 543 -29.42 -27.31 21.88
CA GLY A 543 -29.10 -28.54 21.15
C GLY A 543 -28.27 -28.24 19.88
N PRO A 544 -28.47 -28.97 18.76
CA PRO A 544 -27.74 -28.71 17.52
C PRO A 544 -27.99 -27.29 16.99
N ILE A 545 -26.92 -26.54 16.73
CA ILE A 545 -27.04 -25.20 16.15
C ILE A 545 -27.38 -25.33 14.66
N PRO A 546 -28.49 -24.71 14.20
CA PRO A 546 -28.86 -24.68 12.78
C PRO A 546 -27.77 -24.06 11.92
N ASP A 547 -27.60 -24.61 10.72
CA ASP A 547 -26.66 -24.17 9.68
C ASP A 547 -26.66 -22.66 9.43
N ALA A 548 -27.83 -22.01 9.45
CA ALA A 548 -27.96 -20.57 9.24
C ALA A 548 -27.29 -19.71 10.34
N ARG A 549 -26.95 -20.31 11.48
CA ARG A 549 -26.23 -19.68 12.60
C ARG A 549 -24.77 -20.14 12.70
N LEU A 550 -24.28 -20.84 11.67
CA LEU A 550 -22.87 -21.17 11.48
C LEU A 550 -22.26 -20.19 10.48
N SER A 551 -21.10 -19.64 10.82
CA SER A 551 -20.37 -18.70 9.97
C SER A 551 -18.89 -19.07 9.93
N TRP A 552 -18.30 -18.97 8.74
CA TRP A 552 -16.90 -19.25 8.48
C TRP A 552 -16.17 -17.96 8.14
N THR A 553 -14.97 -17.84 8.69
CA THR A 553 -13.97 -16.85 8.26
C THR A 553 -12.72 -17.59 7.82
N ILE A 554 -12.25 -17.30 6.61
CA ILE A 554 -11.01 -17.83 6.06
C ILE A 554 -10.05 -16.66 5.94
N THR A 555 -8.91 -16.78 6.62
CA THR A 555 -7.87 -15.77 6.68
C THR A 555 -6.63 -16.30 5.99
N LEU A 556 -6.10 -15.56 5.02
CA LEU A 556 -4.79 -15.81 4.43
C LEU A 556 -3.75 -15.12 5.31
N HIS A 557 -2.77 -15.87 5.80
CA HIS A 557 -1.59 -15.33 6.45
C HIS A 557 -0.46 -15.27 5.43
N HIS A 558 0.17 -14.10 5.31
CA HIS A 558 1.28 -13.88 4.39
C HIS A 558 2.46 -13.32 5.18
N CYS A 559 3.60 -14.02 5.12
CA CYS A 559 4.80 -13.70 5.90
C CYS A 559 5.98 -13.44 4.98
N ALA A 560 6.31 -12.18 4.69
CA ALA A 560 7.51 -11.84 3.93
C ALA A 560 8.71 -11.70 4.89
N GLY A 561 9.39 -12.82 5.17
CA GLY A 561 10.49 -12.84 6.13
C GLY A 561 10.00 -12.81 7.59
N VAL A 562 10.25 -11.72 8.32
CA VAL A 562 9.80 -11.53 9.72
C VAL A 562 8.47 -10.78 9.83
N ASP A 563 8.04 -10.12 8.76
CA ASP A 563 6.80 -9.35 8.73
C ASP A 563 5.66 -10.23 8.23
N CYS A 564 4.80 -10.64 9.16
CA CYS A 564 3.57 -11.38 8.88
C CYS A 564 2.37 -10.44 8.97
N HIS A 565 1.47 -10.51 8.00
CA HIS A 565 0.16 -9.86 8.04
C HIS A 565 -0.91 -10.82 7.52
N THR A 566 -2.18 -10.41 7.71
CA THR A 566 -3.34 -11.21 7.34
C THR A 566 -4.24 -10.49 6.35
N HIS A 567 -4.84 -11.27 5.46
CA HIS A 567 -5.92 -10.82 4.58
C HIS A 567 -7.17 -11.66 4.87
N PRO A 568 -8.36 -11.03 4.99
CA PRO A 568 -9.61 -11.75 4.83
C PRO A 568 -9.63 -12.38 3.44
N TYR A 569 -9.81 -13.70 3.35
CA TYR A 569 -9.78 -14.42 2.07
C TYR A 569 -11.18 -14.80 1.60
N ALA A 570 -12.00 -15.34 2.49
CA ALA A 570 -13.38 -15.69 2.20
C ALA A 570 -14.21 -15.76 3.49
N THR A 571 -15.53 -15.59 3.36
CA THR A 571 -16.49 -15.89 4.42
C THR A 571 -17.65 -16.68 3.84
N SER A 572 -18.27 -17.54 4.64
CA SER A 572 -19.49 -18.24 4.23
C SER A 572 -20.36 -18.54 5.44
N THR A 573 -21.61 -18.91 5.21
CA THR A 573 -22.53 -19.39 6.24
C THR A 573 -22.94 -20.82 5.94
N GLY A 574 -23.25 -21.59 6.98
CA GLY A 574 -23.63 -22.99 6.84
C GLY A 574 -22.58 -23.97 7.37
N PRO A 575 -22.84 -25.28 7.25
CA PRO A 575 -22.04 -26.31 7.88
C PRO A 575 -20.77 -26.63 7.08
N SER A 576 -20.67 -26.16 5.84
CA SER A 576 -19.55 -26.44 4.94
C SER A 576 -19.43 -25.42 3.82
N GLY A 577 -18.28 -25.44 3.16
CA GLY A 577 -18.01 -24.63 1.97
C GLY A 577 -16.68 -25.02 1.33
N SER A 578 -16.26 -24.21 0.36
CA SER A 578 -14.95 -24.36 -0.27
C SER A 578 -14.40 -23.03 -0.74
N PHE A 579 -13.09 -23.01 -1.01
CA PHE A 579 -12.42 -21.91 -1.70
C PHE A 579 -11.32 -22.46 -2.61
N THR A 580 -11.03 -21.75 -3.69
CA THR A 580 -9.88 -22.06 -4.56
C THR A 580 -8.66 -21.28 -4.08
N VAL A 581 -7.51 -21.94 -4.00
CA VAL A 581 -6.24 -21.29 -3.64
C VAL A 581 -5.71 -20.51 -4.84
N ALA A 582 -5.69 -19.18 -4.74
CA ALA A 582 -5.02 -18.33 -5.71
C ALA A 582 -3.50 -18.36 -5.52
N ASP A 583 -2.76 -18.03 -6.58
CA ASP A 583 -1.33 -17.80 -6.48
C ASP A 583 -1.09 -16.47 -5.77
N HIS A 584 -0.48 -16.51 -4.59
CA HIS A 584 -0.34 -15.35 -3.72
C HIS A 584 1.05 -15.31 -3.03
N GLY A 585 2.08 -15.86 -3.68
CA GLY A 585 3.45 -15.95 -3.15
C GLY A 585 3.67 -17.18 -2.25
N ASP A 586 4.93 -17.47 -1.92
CA ASP A 586 5.30 -18.78 -1.34
C ASP A 586 5.22 -18.88 0.18
N GLN A 587 5.18 -17.75 0.87
CA GLN A 587 5.21 -17.69 2.33
C GLN A 587 3.83 -17.46 2.91
N VAL A 588 2.87 -18.27 2.47
CA VAL A 588 1.47 -18.15 2.86
C VAL A 588 0.92 -19.40 3.53
N PHE A 589 -0.08 -19.24 4.39
CA PHE A 589 -0.92 -20.32 4.91
C PHE A 589 -2.33 -19.80 5.18
N PHE A 590 -3.32 -20.69 5.33
CA PHE A 590 -4.69 -20.29 5.64
C PHE A 590 -5.09 -20.69 7.06
N GLU A 591 -5.86 -19.83 7.71
CA GLU A 591 -6.58 -20.09 8.95
C GLU A 591 -8.08 -20.09 8.67
N LEU A 592 -8.78 -21.15 9.06
CA LEU A 592 -10.22 -21.29 8.88
C LEU A 592 -10.88 -21.35 10.25
N THR A 593 -11.76 -20.40 10.54
CA THR A 593 -12.47 -20.28 11.81
C THR A 593 -13.97 -20.46 11.59
N LEU A 594 -14.54 -21.48 12.23
CA LEU A 594 -16.00 -21.67 12.31
C LEU A 594 -16.50 -21.04 13.61
N THR A 595 -17.49 -20.17 13.50
CA THR A 595 -18.21 -19.56 14.62
C THR A 595 -19.68 -19.94 14.57
N ALA A 596 -20.21 -20.41 15.70
CA ALA A 596 -21.61 -20.77 15.87
C ALA A 596 -22.25 -19.85 16.90
N THR A 597 -23.48 -19.39 16.63
CA THR A 597 -24.25 -18.53 17.56
C THR A 597 -25.54 -19.22 17.99
N ASP A 598 -25.83 -19.21 19.29
CA ASP A 598 -27.06 -19.78 19.85
C ASP A 598 -28.28 -18.82 19.72
N SER A 599 -29.38 -19.14 20.41
CA SER A 599 -30.64 -18.37 20.35
C SER A 599 -30.63 -17.14 21.23
N ALA A 600 -29.75 -17.10 22.24
CA ALA A 600 -29.54 -15.98 23.15
C ALA A 600 -28.45 -15.00 22.67
N GLY A 601 -27.76 -15.35 21.58
CA GLY A 601 -26.72 -14.56 20.94
C GLY A 601 -25.30 -14.78 21.49
N LEU A 602 -25.03 -15.85 22.24
CA LEU A 602 -23.65 -16.25 22.56
C LEU A 602 -23.04 -17.02 21.40
N SER A 603 -21.73 -16.90 21.23
CA SER A 603 -21.00 -17.57 20.18
C SER A 603 -19.84 -18.39 20.73
N GLY A 604 -19.61 -19.55 20.13
CA GLY A 604 -18.37 -20.30 20.28
C GLY A 604 -17.70 -20.50 18.93
N SER A 605 -16.38 -20.70 18.94
CA SER A 605 -15.59 -20.82 17.73
C SER A 605 -14.51 -21.89 17.83
N SER A 606 -14.08 -22.41 16.69
CA SER A 606 -12.94 -23.32 16.56
C SER A 606 -12.20 -23.05 15.26
N THR A 607 -10.89 -23.29 15.26
CA THR A 607 -9.99 -22.87 14.18
C THR A 607 -9.09 -24.02 13.70
N VAL A 608 -8.82 -24.09 12.39
CA VAL A 608 -7.82 -24.97 11.78
C VAL A 608 -6.90 -24.20 10.84
N THR A 609 -5.61 -24.48 10.93
CA THR A 609 -4.58 -23.92 10.04
C THR A 609 -4.17 -24.94 8.98
N VAL A 610 -4.08 -24.52 7.72
CA VAL A 610 -3.59 -25.34 6.61
C VAL A 610 -2.40 -24.68 5.93
N HIS A 611 -1.32 -25.45 5.75
CA HIS A 611 -0.06 -24.98 5.18
C HIS A 611 0.12 -25.47 3.73
N PRO A 612 0.95 -24.81 2.91
CA PRO A 612 1.19 -25.24 1.55
C PRO A 612 2.04 -26.50 1.47
N LEU A 613 1.93 -27.20 0.35
CA LEU A 613 2.91 -28.17 -0.11
C LEU A 613 3.99 -27.44 -0.91
N THR A 614 5.25 -27.55 -0.49
CA THR A 614 6.38 -26.83 -1.12
C THR A 614 7.39 -27.78 -1.78
N VAL A 615 8.07 -27.29 -2.82
CA VAL A 615 9.22 -27.93 -3.49
C VAL A 615 10.42 -26.97 -3.51
N GLN A 616 11.62 -27.48 -3.78
CA GLN A 616 12.85 -26.68 -3.86
C GLN A 616 13.20 -26.34 -5.32
N VAL A 617 13.38 -25.05 -5.61
CA VAL A 617 13.95 -24.56 -6.87
C VAL A 617 15.40 -24.14 -6.64
N ARG A 618 16.33 -24.85 -7.27
CA ARG A 618 17.77 -24.56 -7.26
C ARG A 618 18.17 -23.77 -8.50
N LEU A 619 18.91 -22.69 -8.32
CA LEU A 619 19.38 -21.81 -9.39
C LEU A 619 20.90 -21.79 -9.45
N GLU A 620 21.45 -21.99 -10.64
CA GLU A 620 22.89 -22.16 -10.87
C GLU A 620 23.36 -21.34 -12.08
N THR A 621 24.65 -21.00 -12.09
CA THR A 621 25.32 -20.39 -13.25
C THR A 621 26.56 -21.18 -13.62
N SER A 622 26.87 -21.19 -14.91
CA SER A 622 28.12 -21.70 -15.44
C SER A 622 28.78 -20.62 -16.31
N PRO A 623 29.93 -20.06 -15.89
CA PRO A 623 30.64 -20.35 -14.64
C PRO A 623 29.85 -19.92 -13.38
N PRO A 624 30.12 -20.52 -12.20
CA PRO A 624 29.46 -20.14 -10.96
C PRO A 624 29.85 -18.73 -10.49
N GLY A 625 29.08 -18.17 -9.57
CA GLY A 625 29.35 -16.84 -9.01
C GLY A 625 28.75 -15.67 -9.80
N LEU A 626 27.99 -15.94 -10.86
CA LEU A 626 27.19 -14.95 -11.57
C LEU A 626 25.79 -14.82 -10.95
N ARG A 627 25.15 -13.66 -11.13
CA ARG A 627 23.86 -13.35 -10.53
C ARG A 627 22.69 -13.87 -11.36
N LEU A 628 21.66 -14.34 -10.67
CA LEU A 628 20.34 -14.63 -11.23
C LEU A 628 19.29 -13.84 -10.44
N VAL A 629 18.17 -13.53 -11.10
CA VAL A 629 17.02 -12.86 -10.50
C VAL A 629 15.88 -13.86 -10.43
N PHE A 630 15.35 -14.08 -9.23
CA PHE A 630 14.17 -14.91 -8.96
C PHE A 630 13.15 -14.06 -8.24
N ASP A 631 11.96 -13.89 -8.82
CA ASP A 631 10.88 -13.04 -8.30
C ASP A 631 11.34 -11.61 -7.96
N GLY A 632 12.08 -11.01 -8.91
CA GLY A 632 12.67 -9.68 -8.76
C GLY A 632 13.87 -9.60 -7.82
N GLN A 633 14.19 -10.65 -7.07
CA GLN A 633 15.30 -10.68 -6.12
C GLN A 633 16.58 -11.24 -6.75
N ALA A 634 17.61 -10.42 -6.81
CA ALA A 634 18.86 -10.73 -7.49
C ALA A 634 19.92 -11.28 -6.51
N ALA A 635 20.31 -12.54 -6.67
CA ALA A 635 21.28 -13.24 -5.82
C ALA A 635 22.40 -13.91 -6.63
N THR A 636 23.56 -14.10 -5.99
CA THR A 636 24.71 -14.80 -6.58
C THR A 636 24.46 -16.31 -6.56
N ALA A 637 24.54 -16.97 -7.71
CA ALA A 637 24.35 -18.41 -7.83
C ALA A 637 25.62 -19.21 -7.40
N PRO A 638 25.46 -20.40 -6.80
CA PRO A 638 24.21 -21.15 -6.64
C PRO A 638 23.37 -20.76 -5.41
N PHE A 639 22.04 -20.81 -5.51
CA PHE A 639 21.13 -20.67 -4.36
C PHE A 639 19.84 -21.49 -4.55
N VAL A 640 19.10 -21.70 -3.46
CA VAL A 640 17.85 -22.49 -3.44
C VAL A 640 16.69 -21.62 -2.91
N ARG A 641 15.48 -21.85 -3.42
CA ARG A 641 14.23 -21.23 -2.96
C ARG A 641 13.15 -22.30 -2.74
N PRO A 642 12.55 -22.39 -1.54
CA PRO A 642 11.32 -23.17 -1.36
C PRO A 642 10.15 -22.40 -1.99
N VAL A 643 9.36 -23.09 -2.81
CA VAL A 643 8.20 -22.51 -3.49
C VAL A 643 6.98 -23.44 -3.39
N ILE A 644 5.78 -22.90 -3.49
CA ILE A 644 4.54 -23.69 -3.40
C ILE A 644 4.34 -24.50 -4.69
N VAL A 645 3.82 -25.73 -4.61
CA VAL A 645 3.50 -26.49 -5.81
C VAL A 645 2.42 -25.75 -6.61
N GLY A 646 2.67 -25.50 -7.90
CA GLY A 646 1.76 -24.81 -8.81
C GLY A 646 1.89 -23.28 -8.82
N SER A 647 2.72 -22.68 -7.97
CA SER A 647 2.96 -21.22 -8.01
C SER A 647 3.81 -20.82 -9.21
N THR A 648 3.63 -19.58 -9.65
CA THR A 648 4.27 -18.99 -10.82
C THR A 648 5.39 -18.06 -10.36
N HIS A 649 6.59 -18.28 -10.90
CA HIS A 649 7.79 -17.49 -10.57
C HIS A 649 8.39 -16.86 -11.81
N THR A 650 9.03 -15.71 -11.64
CA THR A 650 9.84 -15.08 -12.68
C THR A 650 11.30 -15.40 -12.48
N LEU A 651 11.96 -15.85 -13.55
CA LEU A 651 13.37 -16.18 -13.58
C LEU A 651 14.05 -15.35 -14.68
N HIS A 652 15.09 -14.61 -14.29
CA HIS A 652 15.87 -13.79 -15.21
C HIS A 652 17.37 -13.95 -15.00
N ALA A 653 18.12 -14.06 -16.10
CA ALA A 653 19.58 -14.03 -16.14
C ALA A 653 20.06 -12.68 -16.68
N PRO A 654 20.41 -11.71 -15.80
CA PRO A 654 20.91 -10.41 -16.24
C PRO A 654 22.13 -10.56 -17.15
N SER A 655 22.18 -9.79 -18.22
CA SER A 655 23.28 -9.81 -19.17
C SER A 655 23.44 -8.44 -19.83
N PRO A 656 24.66 -7.91 -20.00
CA PRO A 656 25.93 -8.51 -19.55
C PRO A 656 26.17 -8.35 -18.04
N GLN A 657 27.00 -9.21 -17.46
CA GLN A 657 27.55 -9.08 -16.10
C GLN A 657 29.07 -8.97 -16.20
N GLY A 658 29.57 -7.73 -16.35
CA GLY A 658 30.95 -7.51 -16.77
C GLY A 658 31.17 -8.08 -18.18
N GLU A 659 32.16 -8.94 -18.34
CA GLU A 659 32.41 -9.63 -19.62
C GLU A 659 31.41 -10.77 -19.90
N ALA A 660 30.70 -11.25 -18.88
CA ALA A 660 29.81 -12.41 -19.00
C ALA A 660 28.53 -12.05 -19.76
N VAL A 661 28.31 -12.68 -20.92
CA VAL A 661 27.10 -12.56 -21.73
C VAL A 661 26.32 -13.86 -21.67
N PHE A 662 25.02 -13.76 -21.37
CA PHE A 662 24.12 -14.90 -21.31
C PHE A 662 24.04 -15.63 -22.66
N GLN A 663 24.26 -16.93 -22.64
CA GLN A 663 24.24 -17.81 -23.82
C GLN A 663 22.94 -18.62 -23.92
N GLY A 664 22.32 -18.92 -22.79
CA GLY A 664 21.13 -19.76 -22.74
C GLY A 664 20.96 -20.43 -21.39
N TRP A 665 19.76 -20.94 -21.13
CA TRP A 665 19.51 -21.87 -20.03
C TRP A 665 19.75 -23.31 -20.48
N ALA A 666 20.09 -24.21 -19.56
CA ALA A 666 20.27 -25.64 -19.84
C ALA A 666 19.03 -26.33 -20.41
N ASP A 667 17.85 -25.83 -20.09
CA ASP A 667 16.57 -26.29 -20.62
C ASP A 667 16.09 -25.47 -21.84
N GLY A 668 16.94 -24.59 -22.39
CA GLY A 668 16.66 -23.83 -23.61
C GLY A 668 15.70 -22.65 -23.47
N GLY A 669 15.31 -22.27 -22.24
CA GLY A 669 14.46 -21.10 -22.00
C GLY A 669 15.09 -19.77 -22.44
N PRO A 670 14.28 -18.70 -22.64
CA PRO A 670 14.80 -17.35 -22.87
C PRO A 670 15.42 -16.76 -21.59
N ALA A 671 16.21 -15.70 -21.74
CA ALA A 671 16.94 -15.05 -20.63
C ALA A 671 16.03 -14.60 -19.48
N SER A 672 14.82 -14.14 -19.80
CA SER A 672 13.75 -13.82 -18.85
C SER A 672 12.51 -14.65 -19.18
N ARG A 673 11.94 -15.33 -18.18
CA ARG A 673 10.74 -16.17 -18.34
C ARG A 673 9.96 -16.31 -17.04
N SER A 674 8.72 -16.74 -17.18
CA SER A 674 7.95 -17.30 -16.07
C SER A 674 8.10 -18.82 -16.05
N ILE A 675 8.16 -19.40 -14.86
CA ILE A 675 8.11 -20.85 -14.62
C ILE A 675 6.97 -21.15 -13.66
N VAL A 676 6.37 -22.33 -13.78
CA VAL A 676 5.39 -22.82 -12.81
C VAL A 676 6.06 -23.95 -12.02
N ALA A 677 6.00 -23.86 -10.69
CA ALA A 677 6.58 -24.85 -9.80
C ALA A 677 5.90 -26.21 -9.98
N GLY A 678 6.70 -27.23 -10.30
CA GLY A 678 6.23 -28.61 -10.46
C GLY A 678 5.94 -29.29 -9.12
N THR A 679 5.70 -30.60 -9.17
CA THR A 679 5.45 -31.43 -7.97
C THR A 679 6.73 -32.02 -7.36
N THR A 680 7.89 -31.74 -7.93
CA THR A 680 9.21 -32.19 -7.46
C THR A 680 10.21 -31.05 -7.55
N ASP A 681 11.30 -31.15 -6.78
CA ASP A 681 12.41 -30.21 -6.83
C ASP A 681 12.97 -30.05 -8.26
N ALA A 682 13.38 -28.83 -8.60
CA ALA A 682 13.86 -28.47 -9.93
C ALA A 682 15.18 -27.69 -9.86
N THR A 683 16.02 -27.81 -10.89
CA THR A 683 17.27 -27.04 -11.02
C THR A 683 17.29 -26.29 -12.36
N TYR A 684 17.59 -25.00 -12.34
CA TYR A 684 17.80 -24.18 -13.53
C TYR A 684 19.22 -23.62 -13.57
N THR A 685 19.95 -23.95 -14.64
CA THR A 685 21.35 -23.53 -14.84
C THR A 685 21.45 -22.58 -16.03
N ALA A 686 21.96 -21.37 -15.82
CA ALA A 686 22.24 -20.39 -16.88
C ALA A 686 23.70 -20.47 -17.32
N PHE A 687 23.93 -20.47 -18.63
CA PHE A 687 25.26 -20.44 -19.22
C PHE A 687 25.63 -19.02 -19.63
N PHE A 688 26.85 -18.61 -19.29
CA PHE A 688 27.44 -17.35 -19.70
C PHE A 688 28.79 -17.60 -20.38
N ALA A 689 29.15 -16.71 -21.32
CA ALA A 689 30.45 -16.70 -21.97
C ALA A 689 30.89 -15.26 -22.24
N PRO A 690 32.20 -14.98 -22.39
CA PRO A 690 32.66 -13.63 -22.69
C PRO A 690 32.14 -13.09 -24.01
N ALA A 691 31.80 -11.80 -24.06
CA ALA A 691 31.57 -11.12 -25.32
C ALA A 691 32.87 -11.08 -26.14
N VAL A 692 32.82 -11.46 -27.43
CA VAL A 692 33.97 -11.32 -28.33
C VAL A 692 33.78 -10.07 -29.19
N PRO A 693 34.57 -9.00 -29.02
CA PRO A 693 34.49 -7.83 -29.90
C PRO A 693 34.92 -8.21 -31.32
N SER A 694 34.16 -7.74 -32.32
CA SER A 694 34.41 -7.98 -33.74
C SER A 694 35.59 -7.17 -34.30
N ASP A 695 35.82 -5.94 -33.81
CA ASP A 695 37.02 -5.13 -34.04
C ASP A 695 37.26 -4.21 -32.83
N CYS A 696 38.48 -3.69 -32.68
CA CYS A 696 38.83 -2.69 -31.68
C CYS A 696 39.19 -1.35 -32.34
N PRO A 697 38.82 -0.20 -31.73
CA PRO A 697 39.10 1.13 -32.28
C PRO A 697 40.58 1.36 -32.59
N LEU A 698 40.86 2.17 -33.62
CA LEU A 698 42.23 2.64 -33.90
C LEU A 698 42.81 3.34 -32.66
N GLY A 699 44.05 3.00 -32.30
CA GLY A 699 44.68 3.48 -31.05
C GLY A 699 44.41 2.60 -29.81
N THR A 700 43.70 1.48 -29.97
CA THR A 700 43.49 0.48 -28.92
C THR A 700 44.06 -0.88 -29.35
N TYR A 701 44.19 -1.78 -28.38
CA TYR A 701 44.59 -3.17 -28.57
C TYR A 701 43.37 -4.08 -28.51
N ARG A 702 43.32 -5.06 -29.41
CA ARG A 702 42.55 -6.28 -29.20
C ARG A 702 43.39 -7.23 -28.36
N ALA A 703 42.99 -7.45 -27.11
CA ALA A 703 43.63 -8.36 -26.17
C ALA A 703 42.99 -9.75 -26.26
N GLU A 704 43.80 -10.77 -26.49
CA GLU A 704 43.39 -12.18 -26.50
C GLU A 704 44.10 -12.89 -25.35
N TYR A 705 43.35 -13.28 -24.32
CA TYR A 705 43.87 -13.98 -23.14
C TYR A 705 43.70 -15.49 -23.29
N PHE A 706 44.65 -16.27 -22.80
CA PHE A 706 44.69 -17.73 -22.88
C PHE A 706 45.03 -18.34 -21.52
N ASN A 707 44.40 -19.45 -21.15
CA ASN A 707 44.71 -20.23 -19.93
C ASN A 707 45.86 -21.22 -20.17
N ASN A 708 46.91 -20.74 -20.83
CA ASN A 708 48.17 -21.43 -21.02
C ASN A 708 49.25 -20.39 -21.35
N ARG A 709 50.52 -20.77 -21.23
CA ARG A 709 51.66 -19.87 -21.46
C ARG A 709 52.01 -19.64 -22.93
N ASP A 710 51.46 -20.45 -23.84
CA ASP A 710 51.98 -20.57 -25.22
C ASP A 710 51.11 -19.89 -26.27
N LEU A 711 50.03 -19.20 -25.88
CA LEU A 711 49.05 -18.57 -26.77
C LEU A 711 48.38 -19.60 -27.71
N VAL A 712 48.14 -20.83 -27.22
CA VAL A 712 47.59 -21.95 -27.99
C VAL A 712 46.09 -22.13 -27.72
N GLY A 713 45.36 -22.54 -28.75
CA GLY A 713 43.93 -22.81 -28.68
C GLY A 713 43.08 -21.54 -28.82
N PRO A 714 41.75 -21.64 -28.59
CA PRO A 714 40.89 -20.46 -28.54
C PRO A 714 41.20 -19.61 -27.29
N PRO A 715 41.14 -18.27 -27.38
CA PRO A 715 41.31 -17.41 -26.22
C PRO A 715 40.17 -17.63 -25.21
N ALA A 716 40.52 -17.60 -23.93
CA ALA A 716 39.58 -17.65 -22.81
C ALA A 716 38.80 -16.33 -22.65
N LEU A 717 39.39 -15.20 -23.08
CA LEU A 717 38.74 -13.88 -23.11
C LEU A 717 39.32 -13.04 -24.25
N VAL A 718 38.45 -12.29 -24.94
CA VAL A 718 38.85 -11.28 -25.92
C VAL A 718 38.20 -9.96 -25.54
N ARG A 719 38.96 -8.87 -25.45
CA ARG A 719 38.43 -7.53 -25.20
C ARG A 719 39.28 -6.43 -25.85
N CYS A 720 38.76 -5.21 -25.88
CA CYS A 720 39.53 -4.05 -26.31
C CYS A 720 40.18 -3.35 -25.11
N GLU A 721 41.45 -2.99 -25.22
CA GLU A 721 42.21 -2.31 -24.17
C GLU A 721 42.91 -1.07 -24.72
N SER A 722 42.92 0.01 -23.94
CA SER A 722 43.59 1.26 -24.32
C SER A 722 45.11 1.11 -24.38
N ALA A 723 45.75 1.85 -25.27
CA ALA A 723 47.19 2.11 -25.20
C ALA A 723 47.47 3.36 -24.34
N PRO A 724 48.63 3.43 -23.63
CA PRO A 724 49.66 2.41 -23.52
C PRO A 724 49.22 1.23 -22.63
N LEU A 725 49.85 0.05 -22.82
CA LEU A 725 49.64 -1.08 -21.91
C LEU A 725 50.43 -0.80 -20.62
N SER A 726 49.76 -0.93 -19.48
CA SER A 726 50.36 -0.66 -18.17
C SER A 726 49.71 -1.52 -17.08
N HIS A 727 49.72 -2.84 -17.28
CA HIS A 727 49.11 -3.79 -16.36
C HIS A 727 50.09 -4.22 -15.27
N ASP A 728 49.57 -4.30 -14.04
CA ASP A 728 50.24 -4.81 -12.85
C ASP A 728 49.18 -5.54 -12.02
N TRP A 729 49.13 -6.86 -12.18
CA TRP A 729 48.12 -7.70 -11.53
C TRP A 729 48.61 -8.25 -10.19
N GLY A 730 49.90 -8.14 -9.88
CA GLY A 730 50.49 -8.78 -8.71
C GLY A 730 50.14 -10.27 -8.69
N ALA A 731 49.67 -10.78 -7.55
CA ALA A 731 49.21 -12.16 -7.40
C ALA A 731 47.74 -12.39 -7.82
N GLY A 732 47.16 -11.47 -8.62
CA GLY A 732 45.77 -11.49 -9.06
C GLY A 732 45.59 -11.97 -10.49
N SER A 733 44.36 -12.33 -10.86
CA SER A 733 44.01 -12.68 -12.24
C SER A 733 43.70 -11.44 -13.07
N PRO A 734 44.04 -11.41 -14.37
CA PRO A 734 43.67 -10.33 -15.28
C PRO A 734 42.16 -10.28 -15.59
N ALA A 735 41.41 -11.36 -15.35
CA ALA A 735 39.96 -11.44 -15.56
C ALA A 735 39.32 -12.70 -14.94
N PRO A 736 39.06 -12.77 -13.62
CA PRO A 736 38.32 -13.88 -13.03
C PRO A 736 36.84 -13.88 -13.45
N PRO A 737 36.18 -15.05 -13.63
CA PRO A 737 36.72 -16.40 -13.53
C PRO A 737 37.33 -16.93 -14.85
N TRP A 738 37.43 -16.10 -15.89
CA TRP A 738 37.78 -16.53 -17.24
C TRP A 738 39.26 -16.86 -17.42
N VAL A 739 40.13 -16.10 -16.77
CA VAL A 739 41.59 -16.26 -16.85
C VAL A 739 42.14 -16.66 -15.48
N GLY A 740 43.03 -17.64 -15.46
CA GLY A 740 43.72 -18.07 -14.23
C GLY A 740 44.57 -16.95 -13.60
N VAL A 741 44.96 -17.14 -12.34
CA VAL A 741 45.91 -16.23 -11.64
C VAL A 741 47.31 -16.41 -12.24
N ASP A 742 47.76 -17.65 -12.35
CA ASP A 742 49.04 -18.04 -12.92
C ASP A 742 48.85 -18.83 -14.23
N GLY A 743 49.94 -19.05 -14.97
CA GLY A 743 49.96 -19.93 -16.14
C GLY A 743 49.15 -19.41 -17.34
N PHE A 744 48.93 -18.10 -17.45
CA PHE A 744 48.18 -17.48 -18.54
C PHE A 744 49.09 -16.77 -19.54
N SER A 745 48.55 -16.44 -20.71
CA SER A 745 49.22 -15.59 -21.69
C SER A 745 48.23 -14.65 -22.35
N VAL A 746 48.74 -13.56 -22.93
CA VAL A 746 47.94 -12.59 -23.66
C VAL A 746 48.67 -12.05 -24.88
N ARG A 747 47.91 -11.92 -25.96
CA ARG A 747 48.34 -11.23 -27.18
C ARG A 747 47.53 -9.95 -27.34
N TRP A 748 48.21 -8.82 -27.26
CA TRP A 748 47.65 -7.51 -27.61
C TRP A 748 48.02 -7.15 -29.04
N THR A 749 47.02 -7.02 -29.91
CA THR A 749 47.20 -6.56 -31.30
C THR A 749 46.54 -5.21 -31.50
N GLY A 750 47.31 -4.17 -31.81
CA GLY A 750 46.80 -2.82 -32.02
C GLY A 750 47.24 -2.18 -33.33
N ARG A 751 46.45 -1.21 -33.80
CA ARG A 751 46.74 -0.37 -34.96
C ARG A 751 46.89 1.08 -34.51
N PHE A 752 48.01 1.72 -34.85
CA PHE A 752 48.36 3.06 -34.37
C PHE A 752 48.80 3.95 -35.52
N SER A 753 48.22 5.14 -35.65
CA SER A 753 48.69 6.14 -36.62
C SER A 753 49.92 6.86 -36.06
N LEU A 754 51.08 6.65 -36.68
CA LEU A 754 52.36 7.21 -36.28
C LEU A 754 52.91 8.14 -37.38
N ARG A 755 53.69 9.15 -36.98
CA ARG A 755 54.40 10.03 -37.90
C ARG A 755 55.72 9.35 -38.30
N SER A 756 56.27 9.69 -39.46
CA SER A 756 57.56 9.10 -39.85
C SER A 756 58.67 9.50 -38.87
N GLY A 757 59.48 8.57 -38.40
CA GLY A 757 60.60 8.84 -37.49
C GLY A 757 61.18 7.59 -36.84
N GLY A 758 62.26 7.75 -36.08
CA GLY A 758 62.74 6.73 -35.15
C GLY A 758 61.79 6.60 -33.97
N TYR A 759 61.60 5.38 -33.47
CA TYR A 759 60.80 5.12 -32.28
C TYR A 759 61.54 4.15 -31.37
N PHE A 760 61.53 4.43 -30.08
CA PHE A 760 62.00 3.54 -29.03
C PHE A 760 60.81 2.85 -28.37
N PHE A 761 60.70 1.54 -28.51
CA PHE A 761 59.71 0.70 -27.85
C PHE A 761 60.28 0.18 -26.54
N THR A 762 59.58 0.42 -25.44
CA THR A 762 59.94 -0.03 -24.10
C THR A 762 58.91 -1.04 -23.62
N ALA A 763 59.31 -2.28 -23.37
CA ALA A 763 58.46 -3.34 -22.84
C ALA A 763 58.97 -3.78 -21.46
N GLU A 764 58.10 -3.80 -20.47
CA GLU A 764 58.40 -4.27 -19.11
C GLU A 764 57.51 -5.47 -18.81
N ALA A 765 58.11 -6.57 -18.35
CA ALA A 765 57.36 -7.79 -18.06
C ALA A 765 57.99 -8.65 -16.95
N ASP A 766 57.11 -9.34 -16.23
CA ASP A 766 57.33 -10.45 -15.29
C ASP A 766 56.21 -11.44 -15.60
N ASP A 767 56.36 -12.55 -16.33
CA ASP A 767 57.54 -13.18 -16.93
C ASP A 767 57.84 -12.74 -18.40
N GLY A 768 57.40 -13.52 -19.39
CA GLY A 768 57.96 -13.52 -20.74
C GLY A 768 57.28 -12.51 -21.65
N VAL A 769 58.05 -11.88 -22.55
CA VAL A 769 57.55 -10.83 -23.45
C VAL A 769 58.15 -10.89 -24.85
N ARG A 770 57.32 -10.64 -25.87
CA ARG A 770 57.74 -10.40 -27.26
C ARG A 770 57.01 -9.18 -27.82
N VAL A 771 57.71 -8.34 -28.58
CA VAL A 771 57.12 -7.18 -29.25
C VAL A 771 57.40 -7.23 -30.74
N TYR A 772 56.36 -6.98 -31.54
CA TYR A 772 56.43 -6.93 -33.00
C TYR A 772 55.88 -5.61 -33.50
N VAL A 773 56.56 -5.04 -34.50
CA VAL A 773 56.10 -3.85 -35.21
C VAL A 773 56.06 -4.16 -36.69
N ASN A 774 54.89 -3.99 -37.31
CA ASN A 774 54.59 -4.40 -38.69
C ASN A 774 55.04 -5.85 -38.99
N GLY A 775 54.79 -6.76 -38.03
CA GLY A 775 55.13 -8.17 -38.15
C GLY A 775 56.60 -8.53 -37.90
N THR A 776 57.50 -7.54 -37.77
CA THR A 776 58.89 -7.84 -37.40
C THR A 776 59.06 -7.84 -35.88
N ARG A 777 59.63 -8.91 -35.32
CA ARG A 777 59.99 -9.01 -33.91
C ARG A 777 61.14 -8.07 -33.58
N ILE A 778 60.94 -7.19 -32.59
CA ILE A 778 61.93 -6.20 -32.14
C ILE A 778 62.39 -6.43 -30.70
N ILE A 779 61.61 -7.15 -29.89
CA ILE A 779 61.96 -7.61 -28.54
C ILE A 779 61.58 -9.09 -28.46
N ASP A 780 62.47 -9.92 -27.92
CA ASP A 780 62.27 -11.36 -27.76
C ASP A 780 62.90 -11.85 -26.44
N ALA A 781 62.08 -11.90 -25.40
CA ALA A 781 62.44 -12.36 -24.07
C ALA A 781 61.37 -13.32 -23.54
N TRP A 782 61.15 -14.42 -24.27
CA TRP A 782 60.16 -15.45 -23.92
C TRP A 782 60.74 -16.47 -22.94
N ARG A 783 61.00 -16.04 -21.70
CA ARG A 783 61.54 -16.86 -20.61
C ARG A 783 61.06 -16.34 -19.25
N ASP A 784 61.10 -17.20 -18.24
CA ASP A 784 60.76 -16.84 -16.86
C ASP A 784 61.80 -15.85 -16.32
N GLN A 785 61.34 -14.78 -15.68
CA GLN A 785 62.20 -13.68 -15.20
C GLN A 785 61.40 -12.75 -14.29
N SER A 786 62.09 -12.15 -13.30
CA SER A 786 61.54 -11.03 -12.53
C SER A 786 61.27 -9.80 -13.41
N PRO A 787 60.55 -8.77 -12.92
CA PRO A 787 60.24 -7.54 -13.65
C PRO A 787 61.44 -6.96 -14.40
N THR A 788 61.45 -7.06 -15.73
CA THR A 788 62.58 -6.66 -16.56
C THR A 788 62.12 -5.75 -17.69
N THR A 789 62.86 -4.65 -17.92
CA THR A 789 62.60 -3.70 -19.00
C THR A 789 63.52 -3.96 -20.20
N TYR A 790 62.92 -4.03 -21.39
CA TYR A 790 63.58 -4.16 -22.68
C TYR A 790 63.33 -2.92 -23.54
N LEU A 791 64.34 -2.53 -24.32
CA LEU A 791 64.31 -1.37 -25.22
C LEU A 791 64.70 -1.78 -26.63
N ALA A 792 63.92 -1.37 -27.63
CA ALA A 792 64.26 -1.58 -29.04
C ALA A 792 63.97 -0.35 -29.88
N TRP A 793 64.89 -0.02 -30.80
CA TRP A 793 64.73 1.09 -31.74
C TRP A 793 64.24 0.61 -33.11
N ARG A 794 63.34 1.37 -33.73
CA ARG A 794 62.82 1.09 -35.08
C ARG A 794 62.49 2.39 -35.82
N TYR A 795 62.94 2.54 -37.06
CA TYR A 795 62.43 3.59 -37.95
C TYR A 795 61.08 3.18 -38.56
N LEU A 796 60.11 4.09 -38.54
CA LEU A 796 58.78 3.90 -39.09
C LEU A 796 58.45 5.02 -40.11
N GLY A 797 57.72 4.66 -41.17
CA GLY A 797 57.10 5.61 -42.10
C GLY A 797 55.94 6.36 -41.44
N SER A 798 55.34 7.31 -42.14
CA SER A 798 54.05 7.89 -41.70
C SER A 798 52.91 6.96 -42.10
N GLY A 799 51.96 6.72 -41.20
CA GLY A 799 50.78 5.91 -41.50
C GLY A 799 50.34 5.07 -40.32
N THR A 800 49.47 4.10 -40.60
CA THR A 800 49.01 3.15 -39.58
C THR A 800 49.97 1.98 -39.47
N HIS A 801 50.50 1.77 -38.27
CA HIS A 801 51.42 0.68 -37.93
C HIS A 801 50.72 -0.33 -37.03
N ARG A 802 51.01 -1.62 -37.28
CA ARG A 802 50.55 -2.71 -36.42
C ARG A 802 51.58 -2.94 -35.34
N VAL A 803 51.18 -2.85 -34.07
CA VAL A 803 52.01 -3.15 -32.91
C VAL A 803 51.40 -4.34 -32.18
N VAL A 804 52.21 -5.37 -31.92
CA VAL A 804 51.80 -6.57 -31.19
C VAL A 804 52.70 -6.75 -29.98
N MET A 805 52.10 -6.93 -28.80
CA MET A 805 52.79 -7.44 -27.61
C MET A 805 52.23 -8.82 -27.29
N GLU A 806 53.11 -9.78 -27.11
CA GLU A 806 52.79 -11.09 -26.55
C GLU A 806 53.43 -11.16 -25.16
N TYR A 807 52.69 -11.65 -24.18
CA TYR A 807 53.13 -11.82 -22.82
C TYR A 807 52.66 -13.17 -22.26
N TYR A 808 53.43 -13.78 -21.37
CA TYR A 808 52.93 -14.87 -20.53
C TYR A 808 53.37 -14.68 -19.08
N GLU A 809 52.56 -15.23 -18.18
CA GLU A 809 52.86 -15.42 -16.78
C GLU A 809 52.98 -16.92 -16.48
N ASN A 810 54.07 -17.34 -15.83
CA ASN A 810 54.21 -18.70 -15.32
C ASN A 810 53.64 -18.80 -13.90
N GLY A 811 54.08 -17.92 -13.00
CA GLY A 811 53.42 -17.66 -11.74
C GLY A 811 54.20 -16.79 -10.78
N GLY A 812 53.51 -16.26 -9.77
CA GLY A 812 54.07 -15.25 -8.87
C GLY A 812 53.39 -13.90 -9.05
N GLY A 813 54.15 -12.86 -9.39
CA GLY A 813 53.63 -11.52 -9.64
C GLY A 813 53.52 -11.25 -11.14
N ALA A 814 52.32 -11.02 -11.65
CA ALA A 814 52.11 -10.78 -13.07
C ALA A 814 52.13 -9.28 -13.42
N MET A 815 53.02 -8.87 -14.33
CA MET A 815 53.10 -7.48 -14.80
C MET A 815 53.45 -7.41 -16.30
N ALA A 816 52.79 -6.52 -17.03
CA ALA A 816 53.05 -6.28 -18.46
C ALA A 816 52.80 -4.82 -18.86
N ARG A 817 53.84 -4.13 -19.32
CA ARG A 817 53.76 -2.74 -19.83
C ARG A 817 54.40 -2.60 -21.20
N LEU A 818 53.79 -1.81 -22.07
CA LEU A 818 54.35 -1.41 -23.37
C LEU A 818 54.05 0.05 -23.66
N ARG A 819 55.12 0.81 -23.91
CA ARG A 819 55.07 2.21 -24.35
C ARG A 819 56.13 2.47 -25.42
N TRP A 820 55.97 3.55 -26.16
CA TRP A 820 56.99 4.02 -27.09
C TRP A 820 57.05 5.54 -27.15
N PHE A 821 58.22 6.05 -27.50
CA PHE A 821 58.46 7.47 -27.74
C PHE A 821 59.25 7.64 -29.04
N ARG A 822 59.04 8.78 -29.70
CA ARG A 822 59.66 9.13 -30.99
C ARG A 822 60.97 9.86 -30.79
#